data_AF-A0A318SBF7-F1
#
_entry.id   AF-A0A318SBF7-F1
#
_cell.length_a   1.000
_cell.length_b   1.000
_cell.length_c   1.000
_cell.angle_alpha   90.00
_cell.angle_beta   90.00
_cell.angle_gamma   90.00
#
_symmetry.space_group_name_H-M   'P 1'
#
loop_
_entity.id
_entity.type
_entity.pdbx_description
1 polymer ?
#
loop_
_entity_poly.entity_id
_entity_poly.type
_entity_poly.pdbx_seq_one_letter_code
_entity_poly.pdbx_strand_id
1 'polypeptide(L)'
;MLYRTPLRMLSDLVSPKALERIFDSGARARGKTLADLNHTDIADLLKRDVFKRLQLSVPAPLAKKRVQDVLDALDQDSNKNTAIRNEDSILVALEGSARRFSLYFDWPEVQKLRALLNVARNEMDAGKSVPGLLDEGMGLVATLERRLSEGLVTQAQDIAELKSELKRFSGIGGPKLRRLEGLIAQVEEAQVQDTLSPAEVERARRLALDLRKLVESSVVADLGTVPANELPDASLLAPETAERLRELDRESEARDLADLARDQAVLLRVRADLARQFEGLAQRAAEGQVLGPALPALREAFAREHAVVLAHERERLSDLGRRLEALGESGSFGAARSDARLALQVARGTLEGGALAPDELARLESIIGTLEASATQVIQDAERTERLLALTRDTYELESAARAVRGASEALAPRIVEARAALERGEVVSLDDLWAELDQRMAALARERDELDERAEKVVQEYDEYRNLAGETIVKLGRLADFLRRSRRLGQLSIEARAKYEKAIVQAEALLGEARAEFQAARELTSTFGADALSDLLGVFDASGGGLFGEPTPPPADPLANALEGLRAPGGELALLRGERVTWGQLEDRLLKAARDLAALVARSSGAQLGSLDFEHGCLFVLPLDGAALVAHIPSEGDVAAWRDHLLTSKNVLRAG
;
A
#
# COMPACT_ATOMS: atom_id res chain seq x y z
N MET A 1 31.17 4.69 -4.82
CA MET A 1 31.74 6.05 -5.00
C MET A 1 31.07 7.02 -4.04
N LEU A 2 31.80 8.01 -3.50
CA LEU A 2 31.34 8.86 -2.38
C LEU A 2 30.07 9.67 -2.69
N TYR A 3 29.80 10.02 -3.96
CA TYR A 3 28.63 10.83 -4.32
C TYR A 3 27.29 10.05 -4.37
N ARG A 4 27.32 8.70 -4.28
CA ARG A 4 26.11 7.85 -4.37
C ARG A 4 25.22 7.89 -3.12
N THR A 5 25.81 8.06 -1.94
CA THR A 5 25.07 8.18 -0.67
C THR A 5 24.14 9.41 -0.68
N PRO A 6 24.60 10.60 -1.12
CA PRO A 6 23.74 11.75 -1.39
C PRO A 6 22.62 11.52 -2.39
N LEU A 7 22.89 10.78 -3.48
CA LEU A 7 21.90 10.50 -4.51
C LEU A 7 20.75 9.66 -3.99
N ARG A 8 21.06 8.63 -3.18
CA ARG A 8 20.04 7.75 -2.59
C ARG A 8 19.17 8.45 -1.56
N MET A 9 19.76 9.35 -0.77
CA MET A 9 19.07 9.99 0.36
C MET A 9 18.22 11.22 -0.03
N LEU A 10 18.41 11.75 -1.25
CA LEU A 10 17.68 12.90 -1.76
C LEU A 10 16.80 12.56 -2.97
N SER A 11 16.74 11.27 -3.36
CA SER A 11 15.98 10.75 -4.50
C SER A 11 14.46 10.87 -4.31
N ASP A 12 14.00 11.08 -3.08
CA ASP A 12 12.62 11.33 -2.70
C ASP A 12 12.16 12.75 -3.08
N LEU A 13 13.08 13.71 -3.16
CA LEU A 13 12.80 15.13 -3.37
C LEU A 13 13.25 15.65 -4.73
N VAL A 14 14.26 15.01 -5.33
CA VAL A 14 14.82 15.40 -6.62
C VAL A 14 15.25 14.15 -7.36
N SER A 15 14.99 14.09 -8.67
CA SER A 15 15.43 12.99 -9.53
C SER A 15 16.93 12.68 -9.31
N PRO A 16 17.31 11.40 -9.11
CA PRO A 16 18.71 10.99 -8.95
C PRO A 16 19.61 11.52 -10.07
N LYS A 17 19.10 11.58 -11.31
CA LYS A 17 19.86 12.09 -12.46
C LYS A 17 20.07 13.60 -12.42
N ALA A 18 19.09 14.36 -11.91
CA ALA A 18 19.24 15.80 -11.73
C ALA A 18 20.31 16.11 -10.66
N LEU A 19 20.35 15.30 -9.60
CA LEU A 19 21.40 15.38 -8.59
C LEU A 19 22.76 14.95 -9.17
N GLU A 20 22.84 13.86 -9.93
CA GLU A 20 24.05 13.43 -10.63
C GLU A 20 24.58 14.51 -11.56
N ARG A 21 23.71 15.19 -12.31
CA ARG A 21 24.07 16.28 -13.20
C ARG A 21 24.59 17.50 -12.44
N ILE A 22 24.08 17.77 -11.23
CA ILE A 22 24.60 18.82 -10.35
C ILE A 22 25.99 18.43 -9.82
N PHE A 23 26.18 17.17 -9.44
CA PHE A 23 27.49 16.67 -9.04
C PHE A 23 28.47 16.66 -10.22
N ASP A 24 28.04 16.34 -11.44
CA ASP A 24 28.86 16.31 -12.65
C ASP A 24 29.25 17.74 -13.09
N SER A 25 28.30 18.66 -13.18
CA SER A 25 28.58 20.07 -13.46
C SER A 25 29.47 20.69 -12.37
N GLY A 26 29.22 20.34 -11.12
CA GLY A 26 30.02 20.74 -9.96
C GLY A 26 31.44 20.16 -9.94
N ALA A 27 31.63 18.94 -10.44
CA ALA A 27 32.92 18.29 -10.63
C ALA A 27 33.70 18.95 -11.78
N ARG A 28 33.05 19.16 -12.93
CA ARG A 28 33.63 19.83 -14.11
C ARG A 28 34.06 21.26 -13.80
N ALA A 29 33.27 22.00 -13.02
CA ALA A 29 33.63 23.35 -12.55
C ALA A 29 34.90 23.36 -11.66
N ARG A 30 35.21 22.22 -11.03
CA ARG A 30 36.41 22.01 -10.21
C ARG A 30 37.56 21.32 -10.98
N GLY A 31 37.39 21.10 -12.28
CA GLY A 31 38.35 20.39 -13.13
C GLY A 31 38.54 18.92 -12.76
N LYS A 32 37.55 18.30 -12.10
CA LYS A 32 37.57 16.91 -11.62
C LYS A 32 36.49 16.09 -12.33
N THR A 33 36.67 14.78 -12.38
CA THR A 33 35.59 13.86 -12.78
C THR A 33 34.74 13.49 -11.56
N LEU A 34 33.52 12.98 -11.79
CA LEU A 34 32.64 12.46 -10.73
C LEU A 34 33.31 11.41 -9.84
N ALA A 35 34.24 10.63 -10.40
CA ALA A 35 34.99 9.61 -9.68
C ALA A 35 36.08 10.20 -8.77
N ASP A 36 36.55 11.42 -9.06
CA ASP A 36 37.66 12.10 -8.35
C ASP A 36 37.16 13.08 -7.26
N LEU A 37 35.85 13.13 -7.02
CA LEU A 37 35.28 13.98 -5.98
C LEU A 37 35.60 13.43 -4.59
N ASN A 38 36.37 14.19 -3.81
CA ASN A 38 36.67 13.85 -2.43
C ASN A 38 35.50 14.25 -1.51
N HIS A 39 35.51 13.73 -0.29
CA HIS A 39 34.45 13.98 0.71
C HIS A 39 34.20 15.49 0.95
N THR A 40 35.27 16.28 1.01
CA THR A 40 35.20 17.75 1.12
C THR A 40 34.55 18.42 -0.10
N ASP A 41 34.84 17.92 -1.31
CA ASP A 41 34.25 18.45 -2.54
C ASP A 41 32.73 18.19 -2.59
N ILE A 42 32.31 17.00 -2.15
CA ILE A 42 30.90 16.58 -2.11
C ILE A 42 30.13 17.37 -1.04
N ALA A 43 30.74 17.59 0.12
CA ALA A 43 30.14 18.39 1.19
C ALA A 43 29.85 19.84 0.75
N ASP A 44 30.76 20.43 -0.03
CA ASP A 44 30.60 21.78 -0.57
C ASP A 44 29.52 21.86 -1.66
N LEU A 45 29.45 20.85 -2.54
CA LEU A 45 28.42 20.72 -3.56
C LEU A 45 27.02 20.59 -2.93
N LEU A 46 26.92 19.81 -1.86
CA LEU A 46 25.68 19.61 -1.12
C LEU A 46 25.16 20.90 -0.50
N LYS A 47 26.04 21.67 0.16
CA LYS A 47 25.68 22.91 0.86
C LYS A 47 25.34 24.07 -0.07
N ARG A 48 25.84 24.08 -1.31
CA ARG A 48 25.69 25.22 -2.24
C ARG A 48 24.78 24.90 -3.42
N ASP A 49 25.12 23.89 -4.20
CA ASP A 49 24.48 23.66 -5.50
C ASP A 49 23.24 22.77 -5.36
N VAL A 50 23.34 21.71 -4.57
CA VAL A 50 22.20 20.83 -4.25
C VAL A 50 21.21 21.55 -3.33
N PHE A 51 21.66 22.30 -2.33
CA PHE A 51 20.78 23.09 -1.48
C PHE A 51 19.99 24.14 -2.26
N LYS A 52 20.62 24.86 -3.20
CA LYS A 52 19.91 25.80 -4.10
C LYS A 52 18.89 25.09 -4.98
N ARG A 53 19.20 23.89 -5.49
CA ARG A 53 18.25 23.10 -6.27
C ARG A 53 17.07 22.64 -5.41
N LEU A 54 17.34 22.16 -4.20
CA LEU A 54 16.31 21.75 -3.24
C LEU A 54 15.41 22.93 -2.83
N GLN A 55 15.94 24.15 -2.73
CA GLN A 55 15.11 25.33 -2.47
C GLN A 55 14.11 25.67 -3.58
N LEU A 56 14.33 25.17 -4.80
CA LEU A 56 13.38 25.31 -5.90
C LEU A 56 12.25 24.26 -5.83
N SER A 57 12.43 23.18 -5.06
CA SER A 57 11.46 22.09 -4.94
C SER A 57 10.81 21.96 -3.55
N VAL A 58 11.45 22.44 -2.48
CA VAL A 58 11.00 22.27 -1.08
C VAL A 58 11.38 23.49 -0.20
N PRO A 59 10.66 23.78 0.90
CA PRO A 59 10.97 24.91 1.79
C PRO A 59 12.37 24.82 2.44
N ALA A 60 13.03 25.97 2.59
CA ALA A 60 14.41 26.08 3.06
C ALA A 60 14.77 25.35 4.40
N PRO A 61 13.89 25.28 5.42
CA PRO A 61 14.20 24.57 6.67
C PRO A 61 14.33 23.04 6.47
N LEU A 62 13.48 22.48 5.61
CA LEU A 62 13.45 21.05 5.27
C LEU A 62 14.65 20.67 4.40
N ALA A 63 14.96 21.49 3.40
CA ALA A 63 16.15 21.31 2.56
C ALA A 63 17.45 21.33 3.40
N LYS A 64 17.54 22.20 4.42
CA LYS A 64 18.73 22.31 5.29
C LYS A 64 18.89 21.07 6.17
N LYS A 65 17.80 20.58 6.77
CA LYS A 65 17.81 19.37 7.59
C LYS A 65 18.26 18.14 6.79
N ARG A 66 17.69 17.96 5.58
CA ARG A 66 18.04 16.85 4.69
C ARG A 66 19.49 16.88 4.20
N VAL A 67 20.01 18.06 3.86
CA VAL A 67 21.43 18.21 3.50
C VAL A 67 22.35 17.85 4.67
N GLN A 68 21.96 18.19 5.91
CA GLN A 68 22.73 17.83 7.10
C GLN A 68 22.72 16.32 7.37
N ASP A 69 21.57 15.66 7.27
CA ASP A 69 21.44 14.19 7.44
C ASP A 69 22.35 13.43 6.45
N VAL A 70 22.51 13.96 5.22
CA VAL A 70 23.38 13.39 4.18
C VAL A 70 24.86 13.59 4.48
N LEU A 71 25.25 14.73 5.05
CA LEU A 71 26.64 15.00 5.46
C LEU A 71 27.07 14.07 6.59
N ASP A 72 26.19 13.87 7.57
CA ASP A 72 26.44 12.99 8.71
C ASP A 72 26.59 11.52 8.26
N ALA A 73 25.85 11.09 7.22
CA ALA A 73 26.00 9.78 6.58
C ALA A 73 27.31 9.64 5.78
N LEU A 74 27.76 10.70 5.11
CA LEU A 74 29.03 10.72 4.38
C LEU A 74 30.26 10.62 5.29
N ASP A 75 30.20 11.21 6.49
CA ASP A 75 31.26 11.10 7.51
C ASP A 75 31.40 9.66 8.04
N GLN A 76 30.31 8.90 8.09
CA GLN A 76 30.35 7.47 8.42
C GLN A 76 30.95 6.62 7.27
N ASP A 77 30.74 7.03 6.01
CA ASP A 77 31.21 6.37 4.79
C ASP A 77 32.70 6.59 4.44
N SER A 78 33.41 7.47 5.14
CA SER A 78 34.84 7.77 4.95
C SER A 78 35.77 6.63 5.46
N ASN A 79 35.30 5.78 6.37
CA ASN A 79 36.09 4.76 7.06
C ASN A 79 36.29 3.45 6.21
N LYS A 80 36.82 3.59 4.99
CA LYS A 80 36.78 2.58 3.90
C LYS A 80 37.95 1.57 3.81
N ASN A 81 37.93 0.59 4.70
CA ASN A 81 38.37 -0.80 4.39
C ASN A 81 37.13 -1.74 4.34
N THR A 82 35.96 -1.16 4.08
CA THR A 82 34.60 -1.67 4.37
C THR A 82 33.74 -1.95 3.13
N ALA A 83 34.23 -1.71 1.90
CA ALA A 83 33.38 -1.76 0.69
C ALA A 83 32.83 -3.17 0.36
N ILE A 84 33.65 -4.22 0.45
CA ILE A 84 33.22 -5.60 0.19
C ILE A 84 32.32 -6.12 1.34
N ARG A 85 32.67 -5.80 2.59
CA ARG A 85 31.82 -6.13 3.76
C ARG A 85 30.45 -5.45 3.71
N ASN A 86 30.37 -4.27 3.10
CA ASN A 86 29.10 -3.56 2.91
C ASN A 86 28.26 -4.21 1.81
N GLU A 87 28.85 -4.63 0.68
CA GLU A 87 28.12 -5.38 -0.36
C GLU A 87 27.58 -6.71 0.18
N ASP A 88 28.36 -7.46 0.97
CA ASP A 88 27.90 -8.67 1.68
C ASP A 88 26.71 -8.37 2.60
N SER A 89 26.79 -7.29 3.37
CA SER A 89 25.70 -6.90 4.27
C SER A 89 24.41 -6.51 3.51
N ILE A 90 24.55 -5.84 2.36
CA ILE A 90 23.42 -5.47 1.51
C ILE A 90 22.80 -6.71 0.87
N LEU A 91 23.64 -7.64 0.36
CA LEU A 91 23.16 -8.90 -0.19
C LEU A 91 22.38 -9.70 0.85
N VAL A 92 22.91 -9.82 2.07
CA VAL A 92 22.21 -10.51 3.18
C VAL A 92 20.89 -9.82 3.53
N ALA A 93 20.84 -8.49 3.54
CA ALA A 93 19.60 -7.74 3.78
C ALA A 93 18.56 -7.95 2.66
N LEU A 94 19.00 -7.97 1.40
CA LEU A 94 18.14 -8.24 0.25
C LEU A 94 17.63 -9.68 0.26
N GLU A 95 18.47 -10.66 0.58
CA GLU A 95 18.06 -12.06 0.75
C GLU A 95 17.05 -12.23 1.89
N GLY A 96 17.24 -11.51 3.00
CA GLY A 96 16.28 -11.45 4.09
C GLY A 96 14.93 -10.88 3.65
N SER A 97 14.97 -9.79 2.87
CA SER A 97 13.76 -9.16 2.31
C SER A 97 13.06 -10.06 1.29
N ALA A 98 13.82 -10.76 0.44
CA ALA A 98 13.29 -11.67 -0.58
C ALA A 98 12.50 -12.86 0.04
N ARG A 99 12.89 -13.33 1.24
CA ARG A 99 12.17 -14.41 1.95
C ARG A 99 10.72 -14.03 2.27
N ARG A 100 10.43 -12.76 2.55
CA ARG A 100 9.08 -12.25 2.80
C ARG A 100 8.14 -12.45 1.61
N PHE A 101 8.69 -12.47 0.40
CA PHE A 101 7.93 -12.62 -0.84
C PHE A 101 7.91 -14.05 -1.38
N SER A 102 8.40 -15.03 -0.62
CA SER A 102 8.49 -16.43 -1.04
C SER A 102 7.14 -17.06 -1.40
N LEU A 103 6.04 -16.58 -0.81
CA LEU A 103 4.67 -17.01 -1.07
C LEU A 103 4.11 -16.49 -2.41
N TYR A 104 4.76 -15.50 -3.03
CA TYR A 104 4.31 -14.84 -4.26
C TYR A 104 5.19 -15.21 -5.46
N PHE A 105 5.48 -16.50 -5.60
CA PHE A 105 6.34 -17.01 -6.68
C PHE A 105 5.80 -16.61 -8.07
N ASP A 106 4.49 -16.51 -8.24
CA ASP A 106 3.88 -16.17 -9.53
C ASP A 106 4.09 -14.71 -9.93
N TRP A 107 4.66 -13.86 -9.06
CA TRP A 107 4.97 -12.48 -9.39
C TRP A 107 6.27 -12.37 -10.20
N PRO A 108 6.26 -11.69 -11.36
CA PRO A 108 7.44 -11.58 -12.21
C PRO A 108 8.60 -10.85 -11.53
N GLU A 109 8.31 -9.86 -10.69
CA GLU A 109 9.33 -9.11 -9.94
C GLU A 109 10.05 -10.00 -8.91
N VAL A 110 9.37 -11.01 -8.36
CA VAL A 110 9.98 -11.99 -7.45
C VAL A 110 10.92 -12.92 -8.22
N GLN A 111 10.53 -13.38 -9.41
CA GLN A 111 11.42 -14.20 -10.26
C GLN A 111 12.67 -13.42 -10.64
N LYS A 112 12.50 -12.15 -11.04
CA LYS A 112 13.61 -11.27 -11.36
C LYS A 112 14.53 -11.03 -10.16
N LEU A 113 13.98 -10.74 -8.98
CA LEU A 113 14.77 -10.55 -7.76
C LEU A 113 15.58 -11.80 -7.42
N ARG A 114 15.00 -13.00 -7.54
CA ARG A 114 15.71 -14.27 -7.29
C ARG A 114 16.83 -14.49 -8.29
N ALA A 115 16.57 -14.26 -9.58
CA ALA A 115 17.59 -14.37 -10.62
C ALA A 115 18.75 -13.40 -10.34
N LEU A 116 18.45 -12.16 -10.00
CA LEU A 116 19.42 -11.14 -9.63
C LEU A 116 20.25 -11.55 -8.42
N LEU A 117 19.62 -12.01 -7.34
CA LEU A 117 20.34 -12.42 -6.12
C LEU A 117 21.25 -13.61 -6.37
N ASN A 118 20.83 -14.58 -7.18
CA ASN A 118 21.67 -15.71 -7.58
C ASN A 118 22.90 -15.25 -8.37
N VAL A 119 22.73 -14.32 -9.31
CA VAL A 119 23.86 -13.76 -10.09
C VAL A 119 24.79 -12.94 -9.19
N ALA A 120 24.23 -12.07 -8.35
CA ALA A 120 25.00 -11.25 -7.41
C ALA A 120 25.85 -12.12 -6.46
N ARG A 121 25.24 -13.15 -5.86
CA ARG A 121 25.93 -14.12 -5.00
C ARG A 121 27.08 -14.81 -5.73
N ASN A 122 26.83 -15.36 -6.92
CA ASN A 122 27.86 -16.07 -7.68
C ASN A 122 29.05 -15.19 -8.05
N GLU A 123 28.82 -13.91 -8.38
CA GLU A 123 29.91 -12.99 -8.72
C GLU A 123 30.66 -12.50 -7.46
N MET A 124 29.97 -12.33 -6.34
CA MET A 124 30.59 -11.99 -5.05
C MET A 124 31.42 -13.16 -4.48
N ASP A 125 30.94 -14.39 -4.61
CA ASP A 125 31.70 -15.61 -4.28
C ASP A 125 32.97 -15.73 -5.16
N ALA A 126 32.91 -15.22 -6.39
CA ALA A 126 34.06 -15.10 -7.28
C ALA A 126 34.95 -13.86 -7.00
N GLY A 127 34.68 -13.10 -5.93
CA GLY A 127 35.45 -11.95 -5.49
C GLY A 127 35.25 -10.67 -6.32
N LYS A 128 34.16 -10.57 -7.08
CA LYS A 128 33.84 -9.40 -7.92
C LYS A 128 32.80 -8.51 -7.24
N SER A 129 32.91 -7.20 -7.49
CA SER A 129 31.96 -6.18 -7.00
C SER A 129 30.76 -6.06 -7.95
N VAL A 130 29.55 -5.97 -7.39
CA VAL A 130 28.29 -5.93 -8.15
C VAL A 130 27.29 -4.85 -7.68
N PRO A 131 27.71 -3.59 -7.52
CA PRO A 131 26.86 -2.54 -6.96
C PRO A 131 25.61 -2.28 -7.80
N GLY A 132 25.70 -2.38 -9.14
CA GLY A 132 24.56 -2.19 -10.02
C GLY A 132 23.45 -3.23 -9.84
N LEU A 133 23.82 -4.50 -9.57
CA LEU A 133 22.84 -5.55 -9.27
C LEU A 133 22.17 -5.27 -7.92
N LEU A 134 22.94 -4.91 -6.90
CA LEU A 134 22.38 -4.61 -5.57
C LEU A 134 21.43 -3.40 -5.60
N ASP A 135 21.76 -2.36 -6.36
CA ASP A 135 20.91 -1.18 -6.56
C ASP A 135 19.58 -1.56 -7.26
N GLU A 136 19.63 -2.37 -8.31
CA GLU A 136 18.43 -2.90 -8.97
C GLU A 136 17.61 -3.80 -8.04
N GLY A 137 18.27 -4.63 -7.23
CA GLY A 137 17.63 -5.47 -6.21
C GLY A 137 16.86 -4.66 -5.17
N MET A 138 17.44 -3.55 -4.67
CA MET A 138 16.75 -2.64 -3.74
C MET A 138 15.51 -1.99 -4.39
N GLY A 139 15.61 -1.58 -5.66
CA GLY A 139 14.47 -1.03 -6.40
C GLY A 139 13.33 -2.04 -6.59
N LEU A 140 13.67 -3.31 -6.85
CA LEU A 140 12.68 -4.39 -6.94
C LEU A 140 12.01 -4.66 -5.60
N VAL A 141 12.77 -4.68 -4.49
CA VAL A 141 12.20 -4.83 -3.14
C VAL A 141 11.21 -3.70 -2.84
N ALA A 142 11.57 -2.44 -3.12
CA ALA A 142 10.66 -1.31 -2.92
C ALA A 142 9.37 -1.44 -3.75
N THR A 143 9.48 -1.95 -4.99
CA THR A 143 8.32 -2.22 -5.86
C THR A 143 7.43 -3.33 -5.28
N LEU A 144 8.03 -4.40 -4.79
CA LEU A 144 7.35 -5.53 -4.15
C LEU A 144 6.65 -5.11 -2.84
N GLU A 145 7.30 -4.30 -2.02
CA GLU A 145 6.72 -3.75 -0.78
C GLU A 145 5.52 -2.85 -1.06
N ARG A 146 5.63 -2.00 -2.09
CA ARG A 146 4.49 -1.19 -2.55
C ARG A 146 3.34 -2.08 -3.02
N ARG A 147 3.61 -3.06 -3.89
CA ARG A 147 2.58 -4.00 -4.39
C ARG A 147 1.91 -4.76 -3.24
N LEU A 148 2.70 -5.24 -2.27
CA LEU A 148 2.20 -5.93 -1.08
C LEU A 148 1.30 -5.03 -0.23
N SER A 149 1.76 -3.81 0.08
CA SER A 149 1.02 -2.87 0.92
C SER A 149 -0.29 -2.41 0.27
N GLU A 150 -0.29 -2.12 -1.05
CA GLU A 150 -1.52 -1.83 -1.82
C GLU A 150 -2.47 -3.03 -1.86
N GLY A 151 -1.92 -4.23 -2.02
CA GLY A 151 -2.68 -5.49 -1.96
C GLY A 151 -3.36 -5.68 -0.60
N LEU A 152 -2.66 -5.40 0.50
CA LEU A 152 -3.19 -5.55 1.86
C LEU A 152 -4.31 -4.55 2.15
N VAL A 153 -4.23 -3.35 1.58
CA VAL A 153 -5.34 -2.38 1.66
C VAL A 153 -6.55 -2.87 0.87
N THR A 154 -6.33 -3.44 -0.31
CA THR A 154 -7.42 -4.03 -1.11
C THR A 154 -8.05 -5.23 -0.40
N GLN A 155 -7.24 -6.15 0.13
CA GLN A 155 -7.72 -7.31 0.90
C GLN A 155 -8.50 -6.88 2.15
N ALA A 156 -8.05 -5.85 2.87
CA ALA A 156 -8.79 -5.30 4.00
C ALA A 156 -10.17 -4.75 3.60
N GLN A 157 -10.25 -4.09 2.43
CA GLN A 157 -11.51 -3.62 1.87
C GLN A 157 -12.42 -4.80 1.49
N ASP A 158 -11.89 -5.83 0.82
CA ASP A 158 -12.63 -7.03 0.45
C ASP A 158 -13.17 -7.75 1.70
N ILE A 159 -12.38 -7.88 2.79
CA ILE A 159 -12.84 -8.43 4.07
C ILE A 159 -14.03 -7.63 4.61
N ALA A 160 -13.95 -6.30 4.60
CA ALA A 160 -15.01 -5.44 5.10
C ALA A 160 -16.30 -5.57 4.26
N GLU A 161 -16.17 -5.70 2.93
CA GLU A 161 -17.28 -5.96 2.03
C GLU A 161 -17.91 -7.34 2.30
N LEU A 162 -17.10 -8.40 2.30
CA LEU A 162 -17.55 -9.77 2.56
C LEU A 162 -18.24 -9.93 3.92
N LYS A 163 -17.74 -9.28 4.97
CA LYS A 163 -18.40 -9.25 6.29
C LYS A 163 -19.75 -8.55 6.26
N SER A 164 -19.86 -7.47 5.51
CA SER A 164 -21.14 -6.76 5.36
C SER A 164 -22.18 -7.61 4.64
N GLU A 165 -21.74 -8.39 3.65
CA GLU A 165 -22.59 -9.32 2.90
C GLU A 165 -23.02 -10.51 3.76
N LEU A 166 -22.09 -11.07 4.53
CA LEU A 166 -22.36 -12.18 5.43
C LEU A 166 -23.52 -11.88 6.39
N LYS A 167 -23.57 -10.65 6.94
CA LYS A 167 -24.68 -10.20 7.80
C LYS A 167 -26.04 -10.22 7.09
N ARG A 168 -26.09 -10.05 5.77
CA ARG A 168 -27.32 -10.12 4.97
C ARG A 168 -27.78 -11.56 4.76
N PHE A 169 -26.87 -12.53 4.79
CA PHE A 169 -27.16 -13.95 4.57
C PHE A 169 -27.45 -14.74 5.85
N SER A 170 -27.30 -14.14 7.04
CA SER A 170 -27.43 -14.84 8.33
C SER A 170 -28.80 -15.50 8.54
N GLY A 171 -29.85 -15.03 7.84
CA GLY A 171 -31.19 -15.62 7.90
C GLY A 171 -31.39 -16.92 7.09
N ILE A 172 -30.49 -17.22 6.13
CA ILE A 172 -30.66 -18.35 5.19
C ILE A 172 -30.00 -19.63 5.72
N GLY A 173 -28.93 -19.50 6.51
CA GLY A 173 -28.18 -20.63 7.06
C GLY A 173 -27.56 -21.54 5.98
N GLY A 174 -26.93 -22.64 6.41
CA GLY A 174 -26.48 -23.71 5.51
C GLY A 174 -24.96 -23.87 5.33
N PRO A 175 -24.53 -24.92 4.59
CA PRO A 175 -23.12 -25.29 4.47
C PRO A 175 -22.29 -24.29 3.65
N LYS A 176 -22.90 -23.62 2.65
CA LYS A 176 -22.24 -22.56 1.87
C LYS A 176 -21.91 -21.34 2.75
N LEU A 177 -22.81 -20.95 3.66
CA LEU A 177 -22.58 -19.85 4.61
C LEU A 177 -21.42 -20.15 5.57
N ARG A 178 -21.39 -21.35 6.17
CA ARG A 178 -20.28 -21.78 7.05
C ARG A 178 -18.94 -21.82 6.31
N ARG A 179 -18.95 -22.22 5.03
CA ARG A 179 -17.75 -22.20 4.19
C ARG A 179 -17.28 -20.76 3.93
N LEU A 180 -18.20 -19.82 3.69
CA LEU A 180 -17.87 -18.40 3.54
C LEU A 180 -17.28 -17.83 4.84
N GLU A 181 -17.87 -18.14 6.00
CA GLU A 181 -17.34 -17.75 7.32
C GLU A 181 -15.91 -18.25 7.53
N GLY A 182 -15.66 -19.53 7.22
CA GLY A 182 -14.32 -20.12 7.30
C GLY A 182 -13.31 -19.46 6.37
N LEU A 183 -13.70 -19.16 5.12
CA LEU A 183 -12.82 -18.43 4.18
C LEU A 183 -12.55 -17.01 4.65
N ILE A 184 -13.55 -16.29 5.16
CA ILE A 184 -13.35 -14.94 5.71
C ILE A 184 -12.36 -15.01 6.88
N ALA A 185 -12.53 -15.95 7.82
CA ALA A 185 -11.62 -16.11 8.95
C ALA A 185 -10.18 -16.39 8.51
N GLN A 186 -9.98 -17.22 7.48
CA GLN A 186 -8.66 -17.49 6.90
C GLN A 186 -8.02 -16.23 6.31
N VAL A 187 -8.79 -15.46 5.53
CA VAL A 187 -8.32 -14.20 4.94
C VAL A 187 -8.00 -13.16 6.04
N GLU A 188 -8.78 -13.13 7.13
CA GLU A 188 -8.49 -12.26 8.28
C GLU A 188 -7.22 -12.65 9.01
N GLU A 189 -6.99 -13.94 9.22
CA GLU A 189 -5.74 -14.44 9.80
C GLU A 189 -4.54 -14.05 8.93
N ALA A 190 -4.66 -14.25 7.60
CA ALA A 190 -3.64 -13.81 6.64
C ALA A 190 -3.40 -12.29 6.70
N GLN A 191 -4.46 -11.50 6.83
CA GLN A 191 -4.39 -10.04 6.96
C GLN A 191 -3.67 -9.60 8.24
N VAL A 192 -3.89 -10.29 9.36
CA VAL A 192 -3.20 -10.03 10.64
C VAL A 192 -1.71 -10.38 10.55
N GLN A 193 -1.37 -11.38 9.75
CA GLN A 193 0.01 -11.79 9.47
C GLN A 193 0.70 -10.94 8.40
N ASP A 194 0.06 -9.87 7.89
CA ASP A 194 0.53 -9.05 6.76
C ASP A 194 0.87 -9.87 5.50
N THR A 195 0.04 -10.89 5.23
CA THR A 195 0.14 -11.77 4.06
C THR A 195 -1.10 -11.66 3.17
N LEU A 196 -0.90 -11.75 1.85
CA LEU A 196 -1.97 -11.75 0.86
C LEU A 196 -2.46 -13.16 0.61
N SER A 197 -3.78 -13.33 0.58
CA SER A 197 -4.44 -14.57 0.20
C SER A 197 -5.40 -14.36 -0.98
N PRO A 198 -4.89 -13.96 -2.16
CA PRO A 198 -5.74 -13.57 -3.29
C PRO A 198 -6.68 -14.69 -3.75
N ALA A 199 -6.21 -15.94 -3.74
CA ALA A 199 -7.03 -17.10 -4.10
C ALA A 199 -8.17 -17.37 -3.10
N GLU A 200 -7.96 -17.10 -1.81
CA GLU A 200 -9.00 -17.24 -0.78
C GLU A 200 -10.03 -16.12 -0.89
N VAL A 201 -9.58 -14.89 -1.09
CA VAL A 201 -10.44 -13.73 -1.38
C VAL A 201 -11.31 -14.01 -2.60
N GLU A 202 -10.73 -14.50 -3.70
CA GLU A 202 -11.48 -14.82 -4.91
C GLU A 202 -12.52 -15.93 -4.69
N ARG A 203 -12.15 -17.00 -3.96
CA ARG A 203 -13.10 -18.05 -3.56
C ARG A 203 -14.22 -17.52 -2.68
N ALA A 204 -13.92 -16.64 -1.72
CA ALA A 204 -14.90 -16.03 -0.85
C ALA A 204 -15.86 -15.12 -1.63
N ARG A 205 -15.34 -14.31 -2.56
CA ARG A 205 -16.14 -13.45 -3.45
C ARG A 205 -17.07 -14.26 -4.35
N ARG A 206 -16.58 -15.34 -4.98
CA ARG A 206 -17.42 -16.23 -5.80
C ARG A 206 -18.53 -16.89 -4.97
N LEU A 207 -18.20 -17.37 -3.77
CA LEU A 207 -19.19 -17.98 -2.88
C LEU A 207 -20.22 -16.97 -2.37
N ALA A 208 -19.80 -15.73 -2.07
CA ALA A 208 -20.69 -14.65 -1.69
C ALA A 208 -21.62 -14.25 -2.84
N LEU A 209 -21.11 -14.18 -4.07
CA LEU A 209 -21.91 -13.98 -5.28
C LEU A 209 -22.95 -15.09 -5.45
N ASP A 210 -22.56 -16.37 -5.35
CA ASP A 210 -23.49 -17.49 -5.43
C ASP A 210 -24.59 -17.41 -4.37
N LEU A 211 -24.23 -17.02 -3.13
CA LEU A 211 -25.21 -16.80 -2.06
C LEU A 211 -26.16 -15.64 -2.36
N ARG A 212 -25.67 -14.51 -2.88
CA ARG A 212 -26.52 -13.39 -3.32
C ARG A 212 -27.52 -13.84 -4.37
N LYS A 213 -27.05 -14.57 -5.39
CA LYS A 213 -27.92 -15.08 -6.45
C LYS A 213 -28.97 -16.03 -5.90
N LEU A 214 -28.60 -16.90 -4.95
CA LEU A 214 -29.55 -17.77 -4.25
C LEU A 214 -30.59 -16.96 -3.47
N VAL A 215 -30.20 -15.90 -2.75
CA VAL A 215 -31.15 -15.01 -2.04
C VAL A 215 -32.13 -14.37 -3.01
N GLU A 216 -31.63 -13.71 -4.06
CA GLU A 216 -32.48 -13.02 -5.04
C GLU A 216 -33.42 -14.00 -5.75
N SER A 217 -32.94 -15.21 -6.04
CA SER A 217 -33.78 -16.26 -6.65
C SER A 217 -34.78 -16.89 -5.69
N SER A 218 -34.44 -17.04 -4.40
CA SER A 218 -35.29 -17.66 -3.37
C SER A 218 -36.37 -16.71 -2.86
N VAL A 219 -36.13 -15.39 -2.87
CA VAL A 219 -37.15 -14.38 -2.54
C VAL A 219 -38.30 -14.39 -3.55
N VAL A 220 -38.09 -14.95 -4.74
CA VAL A 220 -39.09 -15.02 -5.82
C VAL A 220 -39.58 -16.45 -6.10
N ALA A 221 -38.77 -17.46 -5.78
CA ALA A 221 -39.13 -18.87 -5.91
C ALA A 221 -39.93 -19.39 -4.69
N ASP A 222 -41.08 -18.76 -4.39
CA ASP A 222 -42.13 -19.35 -3.54
C ASP A 222 -42.91 -20.47 -4.30
N LEU A 223 -42.36 -20.94 -5.42
CA LEU A 223 -42.93 -21.94 -6.34
C LEU A 223 -42.17 -23.28 -6.27
N GLY A 224 -42.01 -23.83 -5.06
CA GLY A 224 -42.03 -25.26 -4.73
C GLY A 224 -41.29 -26.33 -5.57
N THR A 225 -40.35 -26.03 -6.48
CA THR A 225 -39.84 -27.03 -7.44
C THR A 225 -38.33 -27.05 -7.72
N VAL A 226 -37.51 -26.24 -7.06
CA VAL A 226 -36.03 -26.28 -7.22
C VAL A 226 -35.37 -26.72 -5.90
N PRO A 227 -34.44 -27.69 -5.90
CA PRO A 227 -33.70 -28.04 -4.69
C PRO A 227 -32.93 -26.82 -4.16
N ALA A 228 -32.97 -26.61 -2.83
CA ALA A 228 -32.47 -25.41 -2.13
C ALA A 228 -30.97 -25.06 -2.32
N ASN A 229 -30.22 -25.83 -3.11
CA ASN A 229 -28.78 -25.67 -3.32
C ASN A 229 -28.37 -25.28 -4.74
N GLU A 230 -29.31 -25.24 -5.70
CA GLU A 230 -29.04 -24.95 -7.11
C GLU A 230 -29.75 -23.67 -7.55
N LEU A 231 -29.09 -22.89 -8.41
CA LEU A 231 -29.66 -21.68 -8.98
C LEU A 231 -30.75 -22.08 -9.99
N PRO A 232 -31.98 -21.53 -9.90
CA PRO A 232 -33.00 -21.72 -10.93
C PRO A 232 -32.50 -21.21 -12.28
N ASP A 233 -32.93 -21.84 -13.36
CA ASP A 233 -32.63 -21.34 -14.70
C ASP A 233 -33.18 -19.91 -14.87
N ALA A 234 -32.37 -18.99 -15.39
CA ALA A 234 -32.72 -17.56 -15.46
C ALA A 234 -33.95 -17.27 -16.33
N SER A 235 -34.29 -18.22 -17.21
CA SER A 235 -35.50 -18.22 -18.04
C SER A 235 -36.80 -18.45 -17.25
N LEU A 236 -36.71 -18.99 -16.03
CA LEU A 236 -37.83 -19.33 -15.15
C LEU A 236 -38.08 -18.28 -14.06
N LEU A 237 -37.24 -17.24 -13.99
CA LEU A 237 -37.32 -16.17 -12.99
C LEU A 237 -38.17 -15.00 -13.51
N ALA A 238 -38.74 -14.22 -12.57
CA ALA A 238 -39.37 -12.96 -12.90
C ALA A 238 -38.36 -12.02 -13.60
N PRO A 239 -38.80 -11.18 -14.56
CA PRO A 239 -37.90 -10.35 -15.37
C PRO A 239 -37.02 -9.41 -14.52
N GLU A 240 -37.57 -8.85 -13.45
CA GLU A 240 -36.84 -7.98 -12.52
C GLU A 240 -35.71 -8.73 -11.78
N THR A 241 -35.96 -9.98 -11.36
CA THR A 241 -34.95 -10.83 -10.69
C THR A 241 -33.85 -11.23 -11.67
N ALA A 242 -34.22 -11.56 -12.91
CA ALA A 242 -33.24 -11.87 -13.95
C ALA A 242 -32.32 -10.67 -14.27
N GLU A 243 -32.84 -9.44 -14.24
CA GLU A 243 -32.04 -8.22 -14.41
C GLU A 243 -31.08 -7.98 -13.24
N ARG A 244 -31.52 -8.17 -11.99
CA ARG A 244 -30.63 -8.07 -10.82
C ARG A 244 -29.52 -9.11 -10.83
N LEU A 245 -29.81 -10.34 -11.24
CA LEU A 245 -28.78 -11.38 -11.40
C LEU A 245 -27.76 -11.00 -12.48
N ARG A 246 -28.21 -10.45 -13.62
CA ARG A 246 -27.31 -9.93 -14.66
C ARG A 246 -26.47 -8.76 -14.18
N GLU A 247 -27.00 -7.90 -13.30
CA GLU A 247 -26.21 -6.82 -12.70
C GLU A 247 -25.09 -7.35 -11.80
N LEU A 248 -25.39 -8.34 -10.95
CA LEU A 248 -24.39 -9.02 -10.13
C LEU A 248 -23.31 -9.70 -10.98
N ASP A 249 -23.69 -10.32 -12.11
CA ASP A 249 -22.74 -10.91 -13.06
C ASP A 249 -21.84 -9.85 -13.70
N ARG A 250 -22.41 -8.73 -14.16
CA ARG A 250 -21.64 -7.62 -14.75
C ARG A 250 -20.62 -7.04 -13.77
N GLU A 251 -21.01 -6.83 -12.51
CA GLU A 251 -20.10 -6.33 -11.48
C GLU A 251 -18.95 -7.31 -11.17
N SER A 252 -19.25 -8.62 -11.15
CA SER A 252 -18.22 -9.64 -10.92
C SER A 252 -17.27 -9.74 -12.10
N GLU A 253 -17.79 -9.80 -13.33
CA GLU A 253 -17.00 -9.92 -14.54
C GLU A 253 -16.13 -8.68 -14.81
N ALA A 254 -16.63 -7.48 -14.49
CA ALA A 254 -15.85 -6.24 -14.59
C ALA A 254 -14.65 -6.24 -13.62
N ARG A 255 -14.82 -6.76 -12.40
CA ARG A 255 -13.72 -6.94 -11.45
C ARG A 255 -12.72 -7.98 -11.94
N ASP A 256 -13.21 -9.12 -12.41
CA ASP A 256 -12.38 -10.20 -12.97
C ASP A 256 -11.54 -9.72 -14.16
N LEU A 257 -12.12 -8.90 -15.05
CA LEU A 257 -11.39 -8.28 -16.14
C LEU A 257 -10.30 -7.32 -15.65
N ALA A 258 -10.59 -6.50 -14.63
CA ALA A 258 -9.61 -5.58 -14.07
C ALA A 258 -8.44 -6.31 -13.40
N ASP A 259 -8.72 -7.38 -12.66
CA ASP A 259 -7.68 -8.23 -12.05
C ASP A 259 -6.84 -8.92 -13.14
N LEU A 260 -7.49 -9.43 -14.20
CA LEU A 260 -6.80 -10.05 -15.34
C LEU A 260 -5.91 -9.05 -16.11
N ALA A 261 -6.35 -7.80 -16.27
CA ALA A 261 -5.56 -6.74 -16.91
C ALA A 261 -4.27 -6.47 -16.14
N ARG A 262 -4.36 -6.41 -14.81
CA ARG A 262 -3.23 -6.18 -13.91
C ARG A 262 -2.23 -7.33 -14.00
N ASP A 263 -2.71 -8.56 -13.91
CA ASP A 263 -1.86 -9.75 -13.88
C ASP A 263 -1.20 -10.03 -15.24
N GLN A 264 -1.86 -9.68 -16.34
CA GLN A 264 -1.39 -9.93 -17.71
C GLN A 264 -0.83 -8.68 -18.40
N ALA A 265 -0.51 -7.62 -17.65
CA ALA A 265 -0.08 -6.33 -18.21
C ALA A 265 1.14 -6.44 -19.14
N VAL A 266 2.11 -7.28 -18.80
CA VAL A 266 3.31 -7.50 -19.63
C VAL A 266 2.95 -8.20 -20.94
N LEU A 267 2.10 -9.22 -20.88
CA LEU A 267 1.68 -9.99 -22.06
C LEU A 267 0.83 -9.13 -23.01
N LEU A 268 -0.07 -8.31 -22.48
CA LEU A 268 -0.87 -7.35 -23.24
C LEU A 268 0.01 -6.36 -24.02
N ARG A 269 1.15 -5.94 -23.46
CA ARG A 269 2.10 -5.05 -24.15
C ARG A 269 2.83 -5.74 -25.30
N VAL A 270 3.19 -7.01 -25.13
CA VAL A 270 3.93 -7.77 -26.16
C VAL A 270 2.99 -8.23 -27.28
N ARG A 271 1.73 -8.56 -26.97
CA ARG A 271 0.74 -9.12 -27.91
C ARG A 271 -0.40 -8.15 -28.17
N ALA A 272 -0.21 -7.29 -29.18
CA ALA A 272 -1.20 -6.29 -29.61
C ALA A 272 -2.52 -6.91 -30.13
N ASP A 273 -2.50 -8.16 -30.59
CA ASP A 273 -3.71 -8.92 -30.94
C ASP A 273 -4.53 -9.30 -29.71
N LEU A 274 -3.89 -9.78 -28.63
CA LEU A 274 -4.55 -10.05 -27.36
C LEU A 274 -5.01 -8.76 -26.67
N ALA A 275 -4.22 -7.68 -26.75
CA ALA A 275 -4.63 -6.37 -26.25
C ALA A 275 -5.94 -5.91 -26.88
N ARG A 276 -6.07 -6.01 -28.21
CA ARG A 276 -7.30 -5.66 -28.92
C ARG A 276 -8.48 -6.57 -28.53
N GLN A 277 -8.25 -7.86 -28.32
CA GLN A 277 -9.30 -8.77 -27.84
C GLN A 277 -9.76 -8.40 -26.42
N PHE A 278 -8.82 -8.08 -25.54
CA PHE A 278 -9.09 -7.62 -24.18
C PHE A 278 -9.88 -6.30 -24.20
N GLU A 279 -9.44 -5.31 -24.97
CA GLU A 279 -10.11 -4.01 -25.14
C GLU A 279 -11.54 -4.16 -25.66
N GLY A 280 -11.77 -5.05 -26.63
CA GLY A 280 -13.11 -5.33 -27.14
C GLY A 280 -14.03 -5.93 -26.08
N LEU A 281 -13.52 -6.79 -25.20
CA LEU A 281 -14.29 -7.32 -24.07
C LEU A 281 -14.49 -6.28 -22.95
N ALA A 282 -13.49 -5.47 -22.67
CA ALA A 282 -13.58 -4.36 -21.72
C ALA A 282 -14.62 -3.32 -22.16
N GLN A 283 -14.70 -3.02 -23.46
CA GLN A 283 -15.72 -2.14 -24.02
C GLN A 283 -17.12 -2.73 -23.87
N ARG A 284 -17.31 -4.03 -24.19
CA ARG A 284 -18.60 -4.71 -23.99
C ARG A 284 -19.03 -4.69 -22.52
N ALA A 285 -18.10 -4.89 -21.59
CA ALA A 285 -18.38 -4.79 -20.16
C ALA A 285 -18.78 -3.36 -19.75
N ALA A 286 -18.10 -2.34 -20.28
CA ALA A 286 -18.43 -0.93 -20.05
C ALA A 286 -19.80 -0.54 -20.63
N GLU A 287 -20.22 -1.15 -21.74
CA GLU A 287 -21.55 -1.03 -22.33
C GLU A 287 -22.64 -1.79 -21.53
N GLY A 288 -22.27 -2.46 -20.43
CA GLY A 288 -23.19 -3.18 -19.57
C GLY A 288 -23.61 -4.54 -20.12
N GLN A 289 -22.79 -5.18 -20.96
CA GLN A 289 -23.03 -6.55 -21.43
C GLN A 289 -22.40 -7.59 -20.50
N VAL A 290 -23.07 -8.73 -20.33
CA VAL A 290 -22.49 -9.92 -19.68
C VAL A 290 -21.55 -10.62 -20.66
N LEU A 291 -20.35 -10.95 -20.21
CA LEU A 291 -19.28 -11.58 -20.99
C LEU A 291 -19.45 -13.10 -21.05
N GLY A 292 -19.89 -13.72 -19.95
CA GLY A 292 -20.14 -15.15 -19.84
C GLY A 292 -18.94 -16.00 -20.30
N PRO A 293 -19.10 -16.88 -21.30
CA PRO A 293 -18.03 -17.80 -21.74
C PRO A 293 -16.83 -17.09 -22.40
N ALA A 294 -16.98 -15.82 -22.80
CA ALA A 294 -15.89 -15.07 -23.40
C ALA A 294 -14.75 -14.80 -22.41
N LEU A 295 -15.06 -14.61 -21.12
CA LEU A 295 -14.06 -14.32 -20.09
C LEU A 295 -13.17 -15.55 -19.76
N PRO A 296 -13.71 -16.76 -19.51
CA PRO A 296 -12.91 -17.98 -19.42
C PRO A 296 -12.09 -18.27 -20.69
N ALA A 297 -12.67 -18.09 -21.88
CA ALA A 297 -11.95 -18.29 -23.13
C ALA A 297 -10.76 -17.33 -23.27
N LEU A 298 -10.91 -16.08 -22.82
CA LEU A 298 -9.83 -15.10 -22.76
C LEU A 298 -8.71 -15.53 -21.78
N ARG A 299 -9.07 -16.03 -20.59
CA ARG A 299 -8.09 -16.56 -19.61
C ARG A 299 -7.28 -17.70 -20.18
N GLU A 300 -7.91 -18.64 -20.88
CA GLU A 300 -7.21 -19.72 -21.56
C GLU A 300 -6.31 -19.20 -22.70
N ALA A 301 -6.77 -18.19 -23.45
CA ALA A 301 -5.95 -17.55 -24.47
C ALA A 301 -4.69 -16.92 -23.86
N PHE A 302 -4.81 -16.20 -22.74
CA PHE A 302 -3.65 -15.68 -22.03
C PHE A 302 -2.67 -16.77 -21.59
N ALA A 303 -3.16 -17.86 -20.98
CA ALA A 303 -2.29 -18.95 -20.53
C ALA A 303 -1.53 -19.62 -21.70
N ARG A 304 -2.21 -19.87 -22.82
CA ARG A 304 -1.58 -20.43 -24.03
C ARG A 304 -0.54 -19.48 -24.60
N GLU A 305 -0.90 -18.22 -24.77
CA GLU A 305 -0.04 -17.24 -25.43
C GLU A 305 1.14 -16.82 -24.57
N HIS A 306 0.96 -16.79 -23.25
CA HIS A 306 2.07 -16.64 -22.31
C HIS A 306 3.15 -17.71 -22.54
N ALA A 307 2.76 -18.98 -22.67
CA ALA A 307 3.69 -20.08 -22.93
C ALA A 307 4.41 -19.93 -24.28
N VAL A 308 3.71 -19.47 -25.32
CA VAL A 308 4.28 -19.21 -26.65
C VAL A 308 5.30 -18.07 -26.60
N VAL A 309 4.95 -16.94 -25.99
CA VAL A 309 5.84 -15.78 -25.87
C VAL A 309 7.06 -16.13 -25.02
N LEU A 310 6.89 -16.84 -23.91
CA LEU A 310 7.99 -17.29 -23.06
C LEU A 310 8.98 -18.19 -23.81
N ALA A 311 8.49 -19.10 -24.66
CA ALA A 311 9.36 -19.94 -25.49
C ALA A 311 10.16 -19.11 -26.50
N HIS A 312 9.50 -18.14 -27.15
CA HIS A 312 10.16 -17.24 -28.09
C HIS A 312 11.21 -16.35 -27.41
N GLU A 313 10.92 -15.80 -26.23
CA GLU A 313 11.87 -14.99 -25.46
C GLU A 313 13.10 -15.78 -25.03
N ARG A 314 12.95 -17.06 -24.68
CA ARG A 314 14.09 -17.95 -24.37
C ARG A 314 14.97 -18.21 -25.58
N GLU A 315 14.37 -18.39 -26.75
CA GLU A 315 15.11 -18.52 -28.01
C GLU A 315 15.87 -17.24 -28.36
N ARG A 316 15.20 -16.08 -28.26
CA ARG A 316 15.82 -14.76 -28.46
C ARG A 316 16.99 -14.54 -27.49
N LEU A 317 16.84 -14.88 -26.21
CA LEU A 317 17.92 -14.79 -25.22
C LEU A 317 19.12 -15.68 -25.58
N SER A 318 18.88 -16.89 -26.08
CA SER A 318 19.92 -17.80 -26.55
C SER A 318 20.69 -17.21 -27.73
N ASP A 319 19.99 -16.57 -28.67
CA ASP A 319 20.60 -15.86 -29.79
C ASP A 319 21.49 -14.70 -29.33
N LEU A 320 20.98 -13.85 -28.44
CA LEU A 320 21.75 -12.76 -27.83
C LEU A 320 23.01 -13.27 -27.11
N GLY A 321 22.93 -14.44 -26.47
CA GLY A 321 24.10 -15.09 -25.86
C GLY A 321 25.18 -15.43 -26.86
N ARG A 322 24.81 -16.07 -27.98
CA ARG A 322 25.75 -16.40 -29.05
C ARG A 322 26.38 -15.16 -29.68
N ARG A 323 25.58 -14.11 -29.90
CA ARG A 323 26.05 -12.82 -30.42
C ARG A 323 27.07 -12.16 -29.49
N LEU A 324 26.79 -12.13 -28.18
CA LEU A 324 27.70 -11.59 -27.18
C LEU A 324 29.01 -12.39 -27.10
N GLU A 325 28.93 -13.72 -27.16
CA GLU A 325 30.12 -14.60 -27.15
C GLU A 325 31.03 -14.33 -28.37
N ALA A 326 30.44 -14.18 -29.56
CA ALA A 326 31.15 -13.94 -30.82
C ALA A 326 32.03 -12.67 -30.82
N LEU A 327 31.74 -11.69 -29.97
CA LEU A 327 32.53 -10.47 -29.84
C LEU A 327 33.95 -10.71 -29.23
N GLY A 328 34.25 -11.90 -28.71
CA GLY A 328 35.56 -12.26 -28.13
C GLY A 328 35.98 -11.50 -26.85
N GLU A 329 36.92 -12.05 -26.08
CA GLU A 329 37.36 -11.45 -24.80
C GLU A 329 38.32 -10.25 -24.95
N SER A 330 38.88 -10.01 -26.14
CA SER A 330 40.06 -9.16 -26.35
C SER A 330 39.77 -7.70 -26.74
N GLY A 331 38.59 -7.16 -26.44
CA GLY A 331 38.19 -5.79 -26.82
C GLY A 331 38.37 -4.71 -25.73
N SER A 332 38.42 -3.43 -26.12
CA SER A 332 38.49 -2.27 -25.19
C SER A 332 37.21 -2.04 -24.36
N PHE A 333 36.17 -2.85 -24.58
CA PHE A 333 34.84 -2.72 -23.98
C PHE A 333 34.55 -3.76 -22.87
N GLY A 334 35.59 -4.25 -22.17
CA GLY A 334 35.46 -5.35 -21.20
C GLY A 334 34.41 -5.15 -20.10
N ALA A 335 34.25 -3.92 -19.59
CA ALA A 335 33.25 -3.59 -18.57
C ALA A 335 31.81 -3.68 -19.13
N ALA A 336 31.55 -3.05 -20.27
CA ALA A 336 30.23 -3.09 -20.92
C ALA A 336 29.82 -4.51 -21.33
N ARG A 337 30.76 -5.32 -21.80
CA ARG A 337 30.55 -6.75 -22.10
C ARG A 337 30.24 -7.54 -20.82
N SER A 338 30.96 -7.28 -19.73
CA SER A 338 30.70 -7.92 -18.44
C SER A 338 29.29 -7.59 -17.94
N ASP A 339 28.89 -6.32 -18.00
CA ASP A 339 27.54 -5.88 -17.64
C ASP A 339 26.47 -6.57 -18.50
N ALA A 340 26.68 -6.66 -19.83
CA ALA A 340 25.78 -7.36 -20.73
C ALA A 340 25.68 -8.86 -20.41
N ARG A 341 26.79 -9.50 -20.03
CA ARG A 341 26.79 -10.90 -19.57
C ARG A 341 26.00 -11.08 -18.28
N LEU A 342 26.17 -10.18 -17.31
CA LEU A 342 25.41 -10.23 -16.05
C LEU A 342 23.91 -10.05 -16.31
N ALA A 343 23.54 -9.05 -17.11
CA ALA A 343 22.16 -8.82 -17.50
C ALA A 343 21.55 -10.02 -18.27
N LEU A 344 22.33 -10.69 -19.10
CA LEU A 344 21.91 -11.93 -19.78
C LEU A 344 21.64 -13.07 -18.79
N GLN A 345 22.48 -13.22 -17.75
CA GLN A 345 22.26 -14.22 -16.71
C GLN A 345 21.01 -13.92 -15.87
N VAL A 346 20.77 -12.65 -15.53
CA VAL A 346 19.56 -12.23 -14.82
C VAL A 346 18.31 -12.48 -15.68
N ALA A 347 18.35 -12.12 -16.96
CA ALA A 347 17.27 -12.40 -17.90
C ALA A 347 17.01 -13.91 -18.02
N ARG A 348 18.07 -14.74 -18.08
CA ARG A 348 17.95 -16.20 -18.10
C ARG A 348 17.21 -16.73 -16.87
N GLY A 349 17.64 -16.34 -15.67
CA GLY A 349 16.98 -16.78 -14.44
C GLY A 349 15.53 -16.31 -14.35
N THR A 350 15.22 -15.11 -14.86
CA THR A 350 13.85 -14.57 -14.91
C THR A 350 12.95 -15.41 -15.82
N LEU A 351 13.42 -15.74 -17.03
CA LEU A 351 12.68 -16.58 -17.98
C LEU A 351 12.59 -18.04 -17.52
N GLU A 352 13.61 -18.58 -16.86
CA GLU A 352 13.57 -19.93 -16.25
C GLU A 352 12.54 -20.01 -15.13
N GLY A 353 12.38 -18.93 -14.37
CA GLY A 353 11.32 -18.74 -13.37
C GLY A 353 9.90 -18.61 -13.96
N GLY A 354 9.77 -18.52 -15.28
CA GLY A 354 8.50 -18.42 -15.99
C GLY A 354 7.97 -17.01 -16.17
N ALA A 355 8.69 -15.97 -15.74
CA ALA A 355 8.31 -14.59 -15.97
C ALA A 355 8.77 -14.10 -17.35
N LEU A 356 7.99 -13.22 -18.00
CA LEU A 356 8.38 -12.55 -19.24
C LEU A 356 9.34 -11.38 -18.94
N ALA A 357 10.32 -11.15 -19.82
CA ALA A 357 11.32 -10.09 -19.67
C ALA A 357 11.56 -9.30 -20.97
N PRO A 358 10.51 -8.78 -21.63
CA PRO A 358 10.62 -8.19 -22.96
C PRO A 358 11.49 -6.92 -22.98
N ASP A 359 11.43 -6.12 -21.91
CA ASP A 359 12.18 -4.86 -21.80
C ASP A 359 13.68 -5.14 -21.61
N GLU A 360 14.02 -6.11 -20.77
CA GLU A 360 15.39 -6.56 -20.55
C GLU A 360 16.00 -7.12 -21.83
N LEU A 361 15.25 -7.92 -22.59
CA LEU A 361 15.70 -8.48 -23.86
C LEU A 361 15.90 -7.39 -24.93
N ALA A 362 14.97 -6.43 -25.03
CA ALA A 362 15.10 -5.30 -25.96
C ALA A 362 16.31 -4.42 -25.62
N ARG A 363 16.53 -4.15 -24.32
CA ARG A 363 17.71 -3.42 -23.84
C ARG A 363 19.00 -4.18 -24.13
N LEU A 364 19.05 -5.49 -23.85
CA LEU A 364 20.20 -6.35 -24.13
C LEU A 364 20.51 -6.38 -25.63
N GLU A 365 19.49 -6.49 -26.48
CA GLU A 365 19.67 -6.46 -27.93
C GLU A 365 20.28 -5.15 -28.42
N SER A 366 19.79 -4.00 -27.92
CA SER A 366 20.37 -2.69 -28.25
C SER A 366 21.82 -2.53 -27.76
N ILE A 367 22.11 -3.01 -26.55
CA ILE A 367 23.47 -3.02 -26.00
C ILE A 367 24.40 -3.90 -26.84
N ILE A 368 23.97 -5.10 -27.22
CA ILE A 368 24.77 -6.01 -28.04
C ILE A 368 24.98 -5.43 -29.45
N GLY A 369 23.95 -4.87 -30.07
CA GLY A 369 24.04 -4.22 -31.38
C GLY A 369 25.02 -3.04 -31.40
N THR A 370 25.03 -2.20 -30.35
CA THR A 370 25.99 -1.10 -30.23
C THR A 370 27.42 -1.59 -30.02
N LEU A 371 27.62 -2.70 -29.29
CA LEU A 371 28.93 -3.35 -29.16
C LEU A 371 29.40 -3.98 -30.48
N GLU A 372 28.52 -4.65 -31.23
CA GLU A 372 28.81 -5.23 -32.55
C GLU A 372 29.21 -4.16 -33.58
N ALA A 373 28.46 -3.06 -33.63
CA ALA A 373 28.78 -1.92 -34.49
C ALA A 373 30.15 -1.30 -34.14
N SER A 374 30.43 -1.15 -32.84
CA SER A 374 31.70 -0.60 -32.35
C SER A 374 32.89 -1.54 -32.61
N ALA A 375 32.68 -2.86 -32.56
CA ALA A 375 33.71 -3.86 -32.86
C ALA A 375 34.11 -3.86 -34.34
N THR A 376 33.21 -3.44 -35.23
CA THR A 376 33.44 -3.39 -36.69
C THR A 376 34.17 -2.12 -37.13
N GLN A 377 34.10 -1.03 -36.35
CA GLN A 377 34.72 0.25 -36.70
C GLN A 377 36.22 0.28 -36.34
N VAL A 378 37.06 0.64 -37.32
CA VAL A 378 38.54 0.67 -37.22
C VAL A 378 39.05 1.76 -36.26
N ILE A 379 38.23 2.80 -36.00
CA ILE A 379 38.54 3.87 -35.04
C ILE A 379 37.72 3.61 -33.77
N GLN A 380 38.39 3.07 -32.75
CA GLN A 380 37.79 2.80 -31.44
C GLN A 380 37.64 4.09 -30.64
N ASP A 381 36.55 4.84 -30.83
CA ASP A 381 36.19 5.92 -29.91
C ASP A 381 35.47 5.33 -28.69
N ALA A 382 36.26 4.78 -27.76
CA ALA A 382 35.75 4.05 -26.60
C ALA A 382 34.83 4.90 -25.72
N GLU A 383 35.14 6.20 -25.57
CA GLU A 383 34.32 7.15 -24.84
C GLU A 383 32.95 7.34 -25.50
N ARG A 384 32.92 7.43 -26.83
CA ARG A 384 31.66 7.58 -27.56
C ARG A 384 30.77 6.34 -27.40
N THR A 385 31.33 5.14 -27.53
CA THR A 385 30.57 3.90 -27.34
C THR A 385 30.04 3.79 -25.91
N GLU A 386 30.84 4.13 -24.90
CA GLU A 386 30.39 4.15 -23.50
C GLU A 386 29.23 5.14 -23.29
N ARG A 387 29.32 6.34 -23.88
CA ARG A 387 28.22 7.32 -23.86
C ARG A 387 26.95 6.80 -24.55
N LEU A 388 27.07 6.15 -25.71
CA LEU A 388 25.94 5.55 -26.42
C LEU A 388 25.29 4.42 -25.61
N LEU A 389 26.09 3.61 -24.94
CA LEU A 389 25.61 2.55 -24.05
C LEU A 389 24.88 3.13 -22.83
N ALA A 390 25.43 4.17 -22.21
CA ALA A 390 24.79 4.86 -21.09
C ALA A 390 23.44 5.47 -21.53
N LEU A 391 23.40 6.20 -22.64
CA LEU A 391 22.16 6.77 -23.17
C LEU A 391 21.14 5.70 -23.57
N THR A 392 21.59 4.57 -24.14
CA THR A 392 20.70 3.43 -24.41
C THR A 392 20.03 2.96 -23.12
N ARG A 393 20.82 2.71 -22.05
CA ARG A 393 20.28 2.33 -20.72
C ARG A 393 19.27 3.37 -20.22
N ASP A 394 19.61 4.65 -20.33
CA ASP A 394 18.76 5.76 -19.91
C ASP A 394 17.42 5.80 -20.64
N THR A 395 17.35 5.46 -21.93
CA THR A 395 16.06 5.41 -22.66
C THR A 395 15.13 4.31 -22.16
N TYR A 396 15.67 3.17 -21.73
CA TYR A 396 14.86 2.07 -21.17
C TYR A 396 14.43 2.38 -19.74
N GLU A 397 15.29 3.01 -18.95
CA GLU A 397 14.94 3.50 -17.61
C GLU A 397 13.85 4.58 -17.67
N LEU A 398 13.98 5.53 -18.60
CA LEU A 398 12.99 6.59 -18.81
C LEU A 398 11.63 6.00 -19.21
N GLU A 399 11.60 5.04 -20.13
CA GLU A 399 10.35 4.39 -20.53
C GLU A 399 9.73 3.61 -19.36
N SER A 400 10.55 2.88 -18.59
CA SER A 400 10.08 2.15 -17.41
C SER A 400 9.49 3.10 -16.36
N ALA A 401 10.16 4.21 -16.06
CA ALA A 401 9.68 5.22 -15.12
C ALA A 401 8.40 5.91 -15.63
N ALA A 402 8.33 6.21 -16.94
CA ALA A 402 7.14 6.81 -17.56
C ALA A 402 5.89 5.92 -17.46
N ARG A 403 6.05 4.59 -17.43
CA ARG A 403 4.91 3.66 -17.24
C ARG A 403 4.34 3.69 -15.83
N ALA A 404 5.13 4.06 -14.83
CA ALA A 404 4.66 4.22 -13.46
C ALA A 404 3.89 5.54 -13.23
N VAL A 405 3.93 6.46 -14.21
CA VAL A 405 3.37 7.81 -14.11
C VAL A 405 2.18 7.95 -15.07
N ARG A 406 1.00 8.25 -14.52
CA ARG A 406 -0.25 8.40 -15.28
C ARG A 406 -0.07 9.37 -16.46
N GLY A 407 -0.34 8.89 -17.68
CA GLY A 407 -0.28 9.66 -18.93
C GLY A 407 1.12 10.03 -19.43
N ALA A 408 2.21 9.67 -18.72
CA ALA A 408 3.56 9.97 -19.17
C ALA A 408 4.04 9.01 -20.27
N SER A 409 3.69 7.72 -20.18
CA SER A 409 4.08 6.72 -21.19
C SER A 409 3.61 7.11 -22.59
N GLU A 410 2.34 7.48 -22.76
CA GLU A 410 1.76 7.87 -24.05
C GLU A 410 2.41 9.16 -24.62
N ALA A 411 2.66 10.14 -23.75
CA ALA A 411 3.25 11.41 -24.14
C ALA A 411 4.73 11.29 -24.55
N LEU A 412 5.50 10.48 -23.83
CA LEU A 412 6.95 10.35 -24.05
C LEU A 412 7.32 9.28 -25.08
N ALA A 413 6.47 8.27 -25.29
CA ALA A 413 6.72 7.15 -26.21
C ALA A 413 7.28 7.56 -27.59
N PRO A 414 6.67 8.48 -28.37
CA PRO A 414 7.18 8.80 -29.70
C PRO A 414 8.59 9.40 -29.66
N ARG A 415 8.88 10.26 -28.68
CA ARG A 415 10.19 10.89 -28.52
C ARG A 415 11.25 9.91 -28.01
N ILE A 416 10.86 8.94 -27.18
CA ILE A 416 11.75 7.84 -26.75
C ILE A 416 12.12 6.96 -27.95
N VAL A 417 11.15 6.62 -28.81
CA VAL A 417 11.41 5.84 -30.03
C VAL A 417 12.33 6.60 -30.98
N GLU A 418 12.12 7.90 -31.17
CA GLU A 418 13.01 8.75 -31.97
C GLU A 418 14.44 8.79 -31.41
N ALA A 419 14.58 8.95 -30.09
CA ALA A 419 15.88 8.94 -29.42
C ALA A 419 16.59 7.58 -29.58
N ARG A 420 15.87 6.46 -29.48
CA ARG A 420 16.43 5.12 -29.71
C ARG A 420 16.89 4.94 -31.15
N ALA A 421 16.09 5.34 -32.12
CA ALA A 421 16.48 5.28 -33.53
C ALA A 421 17.73 6.12 -33.82
N ALA A 422 17.90 7.27 -33.16
CA ALA A 422 19.12 8.07 -33.25
C ALA A 422 20.33 7.38 -32.62
N LEU A 423 20.17 6.77 -31.43
CA LEU A 423 21.23 6.00 -30.77
C LEU A 423 21.68 4.79 -31.59
N GLU A 424 20.75 4.09 -32.26
CA GLU A 424 21.06 2.98 -33.17
C GLU A 424 21.87 3.42 -34.39
N ARG A 425 21.68 4.66 -34.86
CA ARG A 425 22.53 5.28 -35.89
C ARG A 425 23.88 5.76 -35.36
N GLY A 426 24.12 5.65 -34.05
CA GLY A 426 25.32 6.11 -33.36
C GLY A 426 25.33 7.61 -33.07
N GLU A 427 24.18 8.29 -33.14
CA GLU A 427 24.03 9.71 -32.81
C GLU A 427 23.92 9.88 -31.29
N VAL A 428 24.65 10.84 -30.71
CA VAL A 428 24.56 11.16 -29.28
C VAL A 428 23.43 12.18 -29.09
N VAL A 429 22.34 11.75 -28.47
CA VAL A 429 21.15 12.57 -28.19
C VAL A 429 21.09 13.01 -26.72
N SER A 430 20.51 14.18 -26.45
CA SER A 430 20.21 14.62 -25.09
C SER A 430 18.84 14.10 -24.65
N LEU A 431 18.76 13.53 -23.46
CA LEU A 431 17.51 13.06 -22.85
C LEU A 431 16.97 14.02 -21.78
N ASP A 432 17.66 15.14 -21.54
CA ASP A 432 17.37 16.08 -20.43
C ASP A 432 15.94 16.62 -20.49
N ASP A 433 15.45 16.96 -21.68
CA ASP A 433 14.09 17.49 -21.85
C ASP A 433 13.01 16.44 -21.55
N LEU A 434 13.29 15.17 -21.85
CA LEU A 434 12.37 14.06 -21.58
C LEU A 434 12.29 13.77 -20.08
N TRP A 435 13.45 13.75 -19.40
CA TRP A 435 13.51 13.63 -17.95
C TRP A 435 12.83 14.81 -17.25
N ALA A 436 13.06 16.05 -17.73
CA ALA A 436 12.42 17.23 -17.17
C ALA A 436 10.89 17.19 -17.31
N GLU A 437 10.36 16.69 -18.43
CA GLU A 437 8.93 16.51 -18.62
C GLU A 437 8.36 15.45 -17.67
N LEU A 438 9.06 14.32 -17.49
CA LEU A 438 8.66 13.28 -16.53
C LEU A 438 8.64 13.83 -15.09
N ASP A 439 9.69 14.54 -14.68
CA ASP A 439 9.82 15.15 -13.36
C ASP A 439 8.68 16.15 -13.09
N GLN A 440 8.33 16.98 -14.07
CA GLN A 440 7.20 17.92 -13.96
C GLN A 440 5.87 17.20 -13.73
N ARG A 441 5.64 16.09 -14.45
CA ARG A 441 4.43 15.27 -14.28
C ARG A 441 4.40 14.59 -12.92
N MET A 442 5.52 14.03 -12.47
CA MET A 442 5.64 13.45 -11.13
C MET A 442 5.34 14.49 -10.04
N ALA A 443 5.89 15.70 -10.17
CA ALA A 443 5.63 16.80 -9.23
C ALA A 443 4.16 17.25 -9.25
N ALA A 444 3.51 17.29 -10.42
CA ALA A 444 2.09 17.58 -10.52
C ALA A 444 1.24 16.49 -9.85
N LEU A 445 1.55 15.22 -10.10
CA LEU A 445 0.86 14.09 -9.46
C LEU A 445 1.07 14.04 -7.95
N ALA A 446 2.23 14.48 -7.45
CA ALA A 446 2.49 14.60 -6.01
C ALA A 446 1.60 15.69 -5.38
N ARG A 447 1.49 16.88 -6.00
CA ARG A 447 0.58 17.93 -5.52
C ARG A 447 -0.88 17.48 -5.53
N GLU A 448 -1.34 16.86 -6.61
CA GLU A 448 -2.68 16.27 -6.68
C GLU A 448 -2.90 15.21 -5.58
N ARG A 449 -1.85 14.47 -5.19
CA ARG A 449 -1.93 13.48 -4.11
C ARG A 449 -2.12 14.17 -2.75
N ASP A 450 -1.36 15.23 -2.49
CA ASP A 450 -1.51 16.02 -1.26
C ASP A 450 -2.94 16.60 -1.15
N GLU A 451 -3.48 17.13 -2.25
CA GLU A 451 -4.87 17.63 -2.30
C GLU A 451 -5.90 16.52 -2.00
N LEU A 452 -5.70 15.31 -2.54
CA LEU A 452 -6.55 14.16 -2.24
C LEU A 452 -6.42 13.73 -0.78
N ASP A 453 -5.23 13.79 -0.19
CA ASP A 453 -4.99 13.46 1.21
C ASP A 453 -5.67 14.45 2.15
N GLU A 454 -5.66 15.75 1.84
CA GLU A 454 -6.41 16.77 2.56
C GLU A 454 -7.92 16.54 2.48
N ARG A 455 -8.45 16.19 1.31
CA ARG A 455 -9.87 15.85 1.13
C ARG A 455 -10.26 14.61 1.92
N ALA A 456 -9.46 13.56 1.84
CA ALA A 456 -9.68 12.35 2.61
C ALA A 456 -9.61 12.59 4.12
N GLU A 457 -8.72 13.48 4.57
CA GLU A 457 -8.66 13.87 5.97
C GLU A 457 -9.94 14.57 6.43
N LYS A 458 -10.45 15.53 5.64
CA LYS A 458 -11.73 16.19 5.94
C LYS A 458 -12.87 15.17 6.03
N VAL A 459 -12.93 14.24 5.06
CA VAL A 459 -13.93 13.17 5.04
C VAL A 459 -13.87 12.32 6.33
N VAL A 460 -12.66 11.93 6.74
CA VAL A 460 -12.45 11.10 7.93
C VAL A 460 -12.79 11.84 9.22
N GLN A 461 -12.36 13.10 9.36
CA GLN A 461 -12.65 13.93 10.52
C GLN A 461 -14.15 14.14 10.69
N GLU A 462 -14.84 14.45 9.59
CA GLU A 462 -16.28 14.67 9.61
C GLU A 462 -17.08 13.38 9.87
N TYR A 463 -16.65 12.26 9.28
CA TYR A 463 -17.24 10.96 9.62
C TYR A 463 -17.14 10.66 11.13
N ASP A 464 -16.03 11.02 11.79
CA ASP A 464 -15.86 10.77 13.22
C ASP A 464 -16.89 11.53 14.09
N GLU A 465 -17.43 12.66 13.62
CA GLU A 465 -18.55 13.37 14.26
C GLU A 465 -19.86 12.57 14.17
N TYR A 466 -20.09 11.92 13.03
CA TYR A 466 -21.31 11.20 12.71
C TYR A 466 -21.26 9.70 13.08
N ARG A 467 -20.13 9.18 13.56
CA ARG A 467 -19.93 7.73 13.74
C ARG A 467 -20.93 7.05 14.68
N ASN A 468 -21.51 7.81 15.62
CA ASN A 468 -22.45 7.30 16.62
C ASN A 468 -23.89 7.21 16.10
N LEU A 469 -24.15 7.74 14.89
CA LEU A 469 -25.45 7.66 14.24
C LEU A 469 -25.65 6.25 13.66
N ALA A 470 -26.85 5.71 13.85
CA ALA A 470 -27.26 4.44 13.26
C ALA A 470 -27.86 4.71 11.87
N GLY A 471 -27.25 4.17 10.82
CA GLY A 471 -27.74 4.28 9.45
C GLY A 471 -26.89 3.51 8.46
N GLU A 472 -27.51 3.05 7.35
CA GLU A 472 -26.77 2.35 6.29
C GLU A 472 -25.72 3.27 5.63
N THR A 473 -26.06 4.55 5.48
CA THR A 473 -25.18 5.63 4.99
C THR A 473 -23.92 5.73 5.84
N ILE A 474 -24.05 5.76 7.17
CA ILE A 474 -22.93 5.83 8.12
C ILE A 474 -22.07 4.56 8.10
N VAL A 475 -22.68 3.37 7.93
CA VAL A 475 -21.93 2.11 7.80
C VAL A 475 -21.15 2.04 6.49
N LYS A 476 -21.73 2.49 5.37
CA LYS A 476 -21.01 2.62 4.08
C LYS A 476 -19.87 3.62 4.19
N LEU A 477 -20.14 4.79 4.77
CA LEU A 477 -19.16 5.85 4.96
C LEU A 477 -18.01 5.40 5.87
N GLY A 478 -18.28 4.67 6.95
CA GLY A 478 -17.24 4.15 7.85
C GLY A 478 -16.26 3.21 7.16
N ARG A 479 -16.74 2.34 6.26
CA ARG A 479 -15.88 1.46 5.45
C ARG A 479 -14.98 2.27 4.52
N LEU A 480 -15.53 3.26 3.83
CA LEU A 480 -14.74 4.15 2.98
C LEU A 480 -13.73 4.96 3.80
N ALA A 481 -14.12 5.49 4.97
CA ALA A 481 -13.22 6.22 5.87
C ALA A 481 -12.04 5.34 6.33
N ASP A 482 -12.27 4.07 6.65
CA ASP A 482 -11.20 3.13 7.01
C ASP A 482 -10.29 2.80 5.82
N PHE A 483 -10.85 2.62 4.63
CA PHE A 483 -10.06 2.48 3.39
C PHE A 483 -9.20 3.72 3.13
N LEU A 484 -9.76 4.92 3.29
CA LEU A 484 -9.06 6.19 3.10
C LEU A 484 -7.92 6.34 4.12
N ARG A 485 -8.15 6.01 5.40
CA ARG A 485 -7.11 6.01 6.45
C ARG A 485 -5.94 5.09 6.11
N ARG A 486 -6.24 3.87 5.64
CA ARG A 486 -5.21 2.89 5.24
C ARG A 486 -4.46 3.35 4.01
N SER A 487 -5.16 3.80 2.98
CA SER A 487 -4.59 4.27 1.72
C SER A 487 -3.74 5.54 1.89
N ARG A 488 -4.10 6.45 2.81
CA ARG A 488 -3.30 7.65 3.11
C ARG A 488 -1.96 7.33 3.77
N ARG A 489 -1.89 6.23 4.54
CA ARG A 489 -0.63 5.77 5.16
C ARG A 489 0.33 5.18 4.12
N LEU A 490 -0.17 4.82 2.94
CA LEU A 490 0.66 4.42 1.83
C LEU A 490 1.31 5.66 1.21
N GLY A 491 2.62 5.60 0.98
CA GLY A 491 3.37 6.67 0.32
C GLY A 491 3.04 6.75 -1.17
N GLN A 492 3.96 6.29 -2.01
CA GLN A 492 3.72 6.23 -3.45
C GLN A 492 2.68 5.15 -3.78
N LEU A 493 1.63 5.54 -4.50
CA LEU A 493 0.58 4.65 -5.00
C LEU A 493 0.80 4.33 -6.48
N SER A 494 0.45 3.12 -6.89
CA SER A 494 0.28 2.75 -8.30
C SER A 494 -0.85 3.54 -8.96
N ILE A 495 -0.86 3.57 -10.29
CA ILE A 495 -1.90 4.25 -11.08
C ILE A 495 -3.29 3.74 -10.71
N GLU A 496 -3.43 2.42 -10.58
CA GLU A 496 -4.70 1.78 -10.20
C GLU A 496 -5.10 2.10 -8.75
N ALA A 497 -4.17 2.00 -7.80
CA ALA A 497 -4.45 2.31 -6.40
C ALA A 497 -4.86 3.77 -6.21
N ARG A 498 -4.23 4.69 -6.96
CA ARG A 498 -4.61 6.11 -6.99
C ARG A 498 -6.01 6.31 -7.56
N ALA A 499 -6.35 5.66 -8.67
CA ALA A 499 -7.70 5.76 -9.26
C ALA A 499 -8.79 5.24 -8.29
N LYS A 500 -8.52 4.11 -7.61
CA LYS A 500 -9.40 3.59 -6.54
C LYS A 500 -9.53 4.58 -5.39
N TYR A 501 -8.42 5.19 -4.98
CA TYR A 501 -8.39 6.19 -3.90
C TYR A 501 -9.23 7.42 -4.23
N GLU A 502 -9.05 7.99 -5.43
CA GLU A 502 -9.84 9.13 -5.91
C GLU A 502 -11.34 8.79 -5.97
N LYS A 503 -11.69 7.63 -6.52
CA LYS A 503 -13.09 7.16 -6.56
C LYS A 503 -13.69 7.01 -5.16
N ALA A 504 -12.92 6.47 -4.21
CA ALA A 504 -13.39 6.30 -2.83
C ALA A 504 -13.62 7.65 -2.14
N ILE A 505 -12.78 8.66 -2.39
CA ILE A 505 -12.99 10.03 -1.87
C ILE A 505 -14.30 10.59 -2.41
N VAL A 506 -14.52 10.53 -3.72
CA VAL A 506 -15.75 11.07 -4.34
C VAL A 506 -16.99 10.39 -3.79
N GLN A 507 -16.96 9.06 -3.62
CA GLN A 507 -18.06 8.31 -3.02
C GLN A 507 -18.29 8.69 -1.55
N ALA A 508 -17.23 8.86 -0.78
CA ALA A 508 -17.34 9.24 0.63
C ALA A 508 -17.86 10.66 0.81
N GLU A 509 -17.45 11.61 -0.03
CA GLU A 509 -17.98 12.98 -0.04
C GLU A 509 -19.47 13.02 -0.38
N ALA A 510 -19.93 12.19 -1.33
CA ALA A 510 -21.35 12.06 -1.63
C ALA A 510 -22.16 11.52 -0.43
N LEU A 511 -21.67 10.43 0.20
CA LEU A 511 -22.30 9.85 1.39
C LEU A 511 -22.27 10.80 2.60
N LEU A 512 -21.25 11.65 2.73
CA LEU A 512 -21.22 12.71 3.74
C LEU A 512 -22.32 13.76 3.49
N GLY A 513 -22.55 14.12 2.23
CA GLY A 513 -23.66 15.01 1.86
C GLY A 513 -25.02 14.42 2.29
N GLU A 514 -25.23 13.13 2.03
CA GLU A 514 -26.43 12.40 2.46
C GLU A 514 -26.52 12.33 4.01
N ALA A 515 -25.43 11.96 4.69
CA ALA A 515 -25.39 11.89 6.15
C ALA A 515 -25.68 13.24 6.83
N ARG A 516 -25.17 14.34 6.27
CA ARG A 516 -25.48 15.71 6.73
C ARG A 516 -26.95 16.02 6.58
N ALA A 517 -27.55 15.69 5.44
CA ALA A 517 -28.96 15.91 5.18
C ALA A 517 -29.85 15.07 6.12
N GLU A 518 -29.52 13.80 6.33
CA GLU A 518 -30.19 12.91 7.28
C GLU A 518 -30.10 13.45 8.71
N PHE A 519 -28.92 13.92 9.13
CA PHE A 519 -28.72 14.49 10.46
C PHE A 519 -29.49 15.80 10.66
N GLN A 520 -29.49 16.69 9.67
CA GLN A 520 -30.27 17.92 9.71
C GLN A 520 -31.77 17.62 9.76
N ALA A 521 -32.27 16.70 8.93
CA ALA A 521 -33.66 16.28 8.96
C ALA A 521 -34.05 15.66 10.31
N ALA A 522 -33.19 14.82 10.90
CA ALA A 522 -33.40 14.24 12.22
C ALA A 522 -33.44 15.31 13.32
N ARG A 523 -32.56 16.32 13.23
CA ARG A 523 -32.51 17.47 14.17
C ARG A 523 -33.72 18.39 14.03
N GLU A 524 -34.17 18.64 12.80
CA GLU A 524 -35.39 19.40 12.51
C GLU A 524 -36.61 18.68 13.04
N LEU A 525 -36.73 17.36 12.81
CA LEU A 525 -37.79 16.52 13.38
C LEU A 525 -37.78 16.59 14.91
N THR A 526 -36.62 16.45 15.57
CA THR A 526 -36.54 16.58 17.04
C THR A 526 -36.89 17.99 17.53
N SER A 527 -36.60 19.04 16.74
CA SER A 527 -36.98 20.41 17.09
C SER A 527 -38.46 20.72 16.85
N THR A 528 -39.07 20.10 15.83
CA THR A 528 -40.49 20.30 15.47
C THR A 528 -41.40 19.50 16.38
N PHE A 529 -40.96 18.30 16.79
CA PHE A 529 -41.63 17.46 17.78
C PHE A 529 -41.15 17.76 19.21
N GLY A 530 -40.97 19.04 19.57
CA GLY A 530 -40.45 19.46 20.88
C GLY A 530 -40.97 18.61 22.04
N ALA A 531 -40.11 18.36 23.05
CA ALA A 531 -40.22 17.31 24.08
C ALA A 531 -41.63 16.93 24.58
N ASP A 532 -42.58 17.87 24.59
CA ASP A 532 -43.97 17.65 24.97
C ASP A 532 -44.80 16.83 23.95
N ALA A 533 -44.55 16.94 22.64
CA ALA A 533 -45.35 16.27 21.61
C ALA A 533 -45.02 14.76 21.46
N LEU A 534 -43.77 14.36 21.73
CA LEU A 534 -43.35 12.95 21.75
C LEU A 534 -43.81 12.24 23.02
N SER A 535 -43.89 12.95 24.15
CA SER A 535 -44.50 12.43 25.39
C SER A 535 -46.01 12.22 25.25
N ASP A 536 -46.73 13.09 24.53
CA ASP A 536 -48.16 12.91 24.25
C ASP A 536 -48.43 11.78 23.25
N LEU A 537 -47.59 11.61 22.23
CA LEU A 537 -47.75 10.53 21.23
C LEU A 537 -47.40 9.14 21.82
N LEU A 538 -46.49 9.08 22.79
CA LEU A 538 -46.21 7.87 23.56
C LEU A 538 -47.23 7.64 24.68
N GLY A 539 -47.80 8.69 25.27
CA GLY A 539 -48.87 8.60 26.28
C GLY A 539 -50.21 8.11 25.73
N VAL A 540 -50.46 8.22 24.42
CA VAL A 540 -51.68 7.69 23.78
C VAL A 540 -51.65 6.15 23.65
N PHE A 541 -50.47 5.51 23.73
CA PHE A 541 -50.37 4.05 23.77
C PHE A 541 -50.57 3.44 25.17
N ASP A 542 -50.55 4.26 26.24
CA ASP A 542 -50.78 3.78 27.62
C ASP A 542 -52.26 3.85 28.07
N ALA A 543 -53.17 4.33 27.22
CA ALA A 543 -54.58 4.57 27.60
C ALA A 543 -55.56 3.41 27.31
N SER A 544 -55.12 2.25 26.80
CA SER A 544 -55.95 1.04 26.72
C SER A 544 -55.32 -0.10 27.52
N GLY A 545 -55.79 -0.25 28.76
CA GLY A 545 -55.31 -1.24 29.71
C GLY A 545 -55.33 -2.68 29.17
N GLY A 546 -54.17 -3.32 29.25
CA GLY A 546 -53.94 -4.72 28.94
C GLY A 546 -52.44 -5.00 28.88
N GLY A 547 -51.79 -5.04 30.04
CA GLY A 547 -50.33 -5.21 30.16
C GLY A 547 -49.81 -6.46 29.44
N LEU A 548 -49.06 -6.24 28.36
CA LEU A 548 -48.30 -7.25 27.63
C LEU A 548 -46.79 -6.97 27.64
N PHE A 549 -46.37 -5.89 28.29
CA PHE A 549 -44.98 -5.60 28.63
C PHE A 549 -44.94 -5.22 30.11
N GLY A 550 -44.18 -5.97 30.90
CA GLY A 550 -43.99 -5.70 32.33
C GLY A 550 -43.36 -4.34 32.54
N GLU A 551 -43.68 -3.71 33.67
CA GLU A 551 -43.05 -2.48 34.13
C GLU A 551 -41.52 -2.58 33.97
N PRO A 552 -40.85 -1.55 33.44
CA PRO A 552 -39.40 -1.55 33.37
C PRO A 552 -38.87 -1.52 34.80
N THR A 553 -38.39 -2.66 35.26
CA THR A 553 -37.53 -2.73 36.43
C THR A 553 -36.38 -1.74 36.19
N PRO A 554 -36.14 -0.77 37.09
CA PRO A 554 -35.00 0.14 36.93
C PRO A 554 -33.73 -0.71 36.76
N PRO A 555 -32.82 -0.32 35.85
CA PRO A 555 -31.59 -1.08 35.65
C PRO A 555 -30.89 -1.24 37.00
N PRO A 556 -30.35 -2.42 37.33
CA PRO A 556 -29.62 -2.59 38.57
C PRO A 556 -28.52 -1.54 38.61
N ALA A 557 -28.49 -0.74 39.68
CA ALA A 557 -27.41 0.21 39.91
C ALA A 557 -26.08 -0.55 39.83
N ASP A 558 -25.19 -0.12 38.95
CA ASP A 558 -23.89 -0.75 38.75
C ASP A 558 -23.13 -0.71 40.10
N PRO A 559 -22.91 -1.84 40.78
CA PRO A 559 -22.36 -1.85 42.13
C PRO A 559 -20.96 -1.22 42.17
N LEU A 560 -20.23 -1.28 41.06
CA LEU A 560 -18.93 -0.64 40.89
C LEU A 560 -19.03 0.89 40.87
N ALA A 561 -20.07 1.46 40.24
CA ALA A 561 -20.25 2.91 40.18
C ALA A 561 -20.51 3.51 41.58
N ASN A 562 -21.35 2.84 42.38
CA ASN A 562 -21.61 3.26 43.76
C ASN A 562 -20.36 3.08 44.66
N ALA A 563 -19.58 2.01 44.45
CA ALA A 563 -18.32 1.81 45.18
C ALA A 563 -17.27 2.89 44.83
N LEU A 564 -17.22 3.31 43.56
CA LEU A 564 -16.31 4.36 43.08
C LEU A 564 -16.72 5.77 43.55
N GLU A 565 -18.02 6.06 43.65
CA GLU A 565 -18.49 7.31 44.26
C GLU A 565 -18.11 7.43 45.74
N GLY A 566 -18.16 6.32 46.49
CA GLY A 566 -17.75 6.28 47.90
C GLY A 566 -16.24 6.50 48.14
N LEU A 567 -15.41 6.44 47.09
CA LEU A 567 -13.96 6.64 47.15
C LEU A 567 -13.51 8.08 46.86
N ARG A 568 -14.44 8.97 46.48
CA ARG A 568 -14.11 10.37 46.27
C ARG A 568 -13.80 11.05 47.60
N ALA A 569 -12.52 11.16 47.93
CA ALA A 569 -12.05 12.04 49.00
C ALA A 569 -11.92 13.50 48.48
N PRO A 570 -12.12 14.51 49.34
CA PRO A 570 -12.00 15.91 48.92
C PRO A 570 -10.56 16.20 48.45
N GLY A 571 -10.43 16.73 47.23
CA GLY A 571 -9.16 17.24 46.69
C GLY A 571 -8.45 16.35 45.66
N GLY A 572 -8.96 15.18 45.30
CA GLY A 572 -8.38 14.33 44.23
C GLY A 572 -9.39 13.98 43.13
N GLU A 573 -8.90 13.83 41.90
CA GLU A 573 -9.70 13.37 40.76
C GLU A 573 -9.54 11.85 40.59
N LEU A 574 -10.65 11.14 40.37
CA LEU A 574 -10.66 9.69 40.16
C LEU A 574 -11.24 9.36 38.78
N ALA A 575 -10.60 8.43 38.08
CA ALA A 575 -11.05 7.92 36.80
C ALA A 575 -10.80 6.41 36.67
N LEU A 576 -11.73 5.70 36.01
CA LEU A 576 -11.58 4.27 35.69
C LEU A 576 -11.20 4.12 34.22
N LEU A 577 -10.07 3.46 33.96
CA LEU A 577 -9.59 3.13 32.62
C LEU A 577 -9.89 1.66 32.31
N ARG A 578 -10.57 1.40 31.18
CA ARG A 578 -10.64 0.06 30.57
C ARG A 578 -10.00 0.12 29.19
N GLY A 579 -8.84 -0.54 29.06
CA GLY A 579 -8.00 -0.40 27.87
C GLY A 579 -7.59 1.06 27.67
N GLU A 580 -7.94 1.64 26.51
CA GLU A 580 -7.61 3.04 26.19
C GLU A 580 -8.70 4.05 26.57
N ARG A 581 -9.84 3.61 27.11
CA ARG A 581 -10.99 4.49 27.36
C ARG A 581 -11.20 4.76 28.85
N VAL A 582 -11.51 6.01 29.19
CA VAL A 582 -12.09 6.36 30.49
C VAL A 582 -13.55 5.93 30.46
N THR A 583 -13.90 4.99 31.33
CA THR A 583 -15.28 4.47 31.44
C THR A 583 -16.05 5.11 32.59
N TRP A 584 -15.36 5.75 33.54
CA TRP A 584 -15.97 6.45 34.67
C TRP A 584 -15.03 7.56 35.18
N GLY A 585 -15.57 8.68 35.68
CA GLY A 585 -14.80 9.80 36.19
C GLY A 585 -14.28 10.76 35.11
N GLN A 586 -13.50 11.75 35.54
CA GLN A 586 -12.83 12.72 34.67
C GLN A 586 -11.36 12.82 35.07
N LEU A 587 -10.50 12.95 34.06
CA LEU A 587 -9.06 13.15 34.21
C LEU A 587 -8.63 14.10 33.09
N GLU A 588 -7.76 15.07 33.37
CA GLU A 588 -7.24 15.95 32.33
C GLU A 588 -6.52 15.17 31.21
N ASP A 589 -6.71 15.59 29.96
CA ASP A 589 -6.13 14.92 28.78
C ASP A 589 -4.60 14.76 28.85
N ARG A 590 -3.92 15.72 29.49
CA ARG A 590 -2.47 15.68 29.70
C ARG A 590 -2.05 14.54 30.62
N LEU A 591 -2.85 14.24 31.65
CA LEU A 591 -2.61 13.18 32.62
C LEU A 591 -3.06 11.82 32.08
N LEU A 592 -4.00 11.80 31.14
CA LEU A 592 -4.54 10.56 30.56
C LEU A 592 -3.47 9.72 29.86
N LYS A 593 -2.54 10.35 29.14
CA LYS A 593 -1.41 9.63 28.53
C LYS A 593 -0.49 9.01 29.59
N ALA A 594 -0.10 9.81 30.59
CA ALA A 594 0.74 9.33 31.69
C ALA A 594 0.08 8.20 32.49
N ALA A 595 -1.24 8.29 32.71
CA ALA A 595 -2.03 7.25 33.37
C ALA A 595 -2.05 5.94 32.59
N ARG A 596 -2.20 6.00 31.25
CA ARG A 596 -2.17 4.81 30.38
C ARG A 596 -0.79 4.14 30.38
N ASP A 597 0.26 4.94 30.24
CA ASP A 597 1.63 4.44 30.23
C ASP A 597 1.98 3.77 31.58
N LEU A 598 1.59 4.41 32.69
CA LEU A 598 1.77 3.87 34.04
C LEU A 598 0.90 2.61 34.26
N ALA A 599 -0.36 2.58 33.80
CA ALA A 599 -1.21 1.40 33.88
C ALA A 599 -0.64 0.20 33.09
N ALA A 600 -0.11 0.45 31.89
CA ALA A 600 0.53 -0.58 31.07
C ALA A 600 1.86 -1.07 31.67
N LEU A 601 2.57 -0.22 32.43
CA LEU A 601 3.78 -0.60 33.17
C LEU A 601 3.43 -1.47 34.38
N VAL A 602 2.46 -1.03 35.18
CA VAL A 602 2.02 -1.74 36.39
C VAL A 602 1.37 -3.08 36.06
N ALA A 603 0.62 -3.18 34.96
CA ALA A 603 0.05 -4.44 34.50
C ALA A 603 1.11 -5.48 34.10
N ARG A 604 2.33 -5.04 33.72
CA ARG A 604 3.45 -5.93 33.38
C ARG A 604 4.27 -6.36 34.59
N SER A 605 4.22 -5.62 35.70
CA SER A 605 4.87 -6.04 36.94
C SER A 605 4.05 -7.13 37.62
N SER A 606 4.64 -8.31 37.78
CA SER A 606 4.01 -9.46 38.44
C SER A 606 3.73 -9.16 39.92
N GLY A 607 2.56 -8.62 40.20
CA GLY A 607 2.10 -8.25 41.52
C GLY A 607 1.17 -7.05 41.44
N ALA A 608 0.04 -7.10 42.13
CA ALA A 608 -0.90 -5.99 42.19
C ALA A 608 -0.33 -4.86 43.05
N GLN A 609 0.72 -4.20 42.59
CA GLN A 609 1.32 -3.06 43.26
C GLN A 609 0.68 -1.77 42.72
N LEU A 610 0.45 -0.81 43.62
CA LEU A 610 0.00 0.52 43.25
C LEU A 610 1.15 1.22 42.53
N GLY A 611 0.95 1.63 41.28
CA GLY A 611 1.89 2.50 40.58
C GLY A 611 1.71 3.94 41.01
N SER A 612 2.80 4.68 41.16
CA SER A 612 2.77 6.11 41.42
C SER A 612 3.72 6.84 40.48
N LEU A 613 3.33 8.04 40.07
CA LEU A 613 4.13 8.94 39.26
C LEU A 613 4.00 10.35 39.85
N ASP A 614 5.11 10.88 40.35
CA ASP A 614 5.17 12.19 40.99
C ASP A 614 5.53 13.27 39.96
N PHE A 615 4.88 14.42 40.06
CA PHE A 615 5.11 15.61 39.23
C PHE A 615 5.27 16.85 40.12
N GLU A 616 5.81 17.94 39.57
CA GLU A 616 6.05 19.20 40.32
C GLU A 616 4.80 19.79 41.01
N HIS A 617 3.60 19.42 40.56
CA HIS A 617 2.32 19.93 41.06
C HIS A 617 1.31 18.83 41.40
N GLY A 618 1.76 17.61 41.73
CA GLY A 618 0.86 16.54 42.14
C GLY A 618 1.40 15.13 41.93
N CYS A 619 0.62 14.14 42.36
CA CYS A 619 0.91 12.72 42.22
C CYS A 619 -0.22 12.02 41.46
N LEU A 620 0.14 11.09 40.59
CA LEU A 620 -0.79 10.20 39.90
C LEU A 620 -0.60 8.77 40.39
N PHE A 621 -1.65 8.18 40.94
CA PHE A 621 -1.69 6.79 41.34
C PHE A 621 -2.48 5.94 40.34
N VAL A 622 -2.00 4.73 40.08
CA VAL A 622 -2.69 3.73 39.27
C VAL A 622 -2.78 2.42 40.02
N LEU A 623 -4.01 1.99 40.28
CA LEU A 623 -4.31 0.72 40.92
C LEU A 623 -4.85 -0.27 39.86
N PRO A 624 -4.13 -1.38 39.59
CA PRO A 624 -4.59 -2.38 38.64
C PRO A 624 -5.76 -3.18 39.24
N LEU A 625 -6.85 -3.24 38.49
CA LEU A 625 -8.04 -4.05 38.74
C LEU A 625 -8.17 -5.13 37.65
N ASP A 626 -9.04 -6.11 37.83
CA ASP A 626 -9.20 -7.18 36.84
C ASP A 626 -9.88 -6.62 35.58
N GLY A 627 -9.10 -6.45 34.51
CA GLY A 627 -9.55 -5.87 33.23
C GLY A 627 -9.72 -4.35 33.21
N ALA A 628 -9.30 -3.64 34.26
CA ALA A 628 -9.38 -2.18 34.38
C ALA A 628 -8.22 -1.59 35.21
N ALA A 629 -8.06 -0.28 35.20
CA ALA A 629 -7.14 0.42 36.10
C ALA A 629 -7.85 1.64 36.71
N LEU A 630 -7.86 1.73 38.04
CA LEU A 630 -8.34 2.92 38.74
C LEU A 630 -7.18 3.91 38.83
N VAL A 631 -7.45 5.15 38.40
CA VAL A 631 -6.49 6.25 38.36
C VAL A 631 -6.93 7.32 39.33
N ALA A 632 -6.01 7.80 40.17
CA ALA A 632 -6.24 8.93 41.06
C ALA A 632 -5.18 10.01 40.82
N HIS A 633 -5.60 11.23 40.56
CA HIS A 633 -4.74 12.41 40.47
C HIS A 633 -4.91 13.29 41.71
N ILE A 634 -3.81 13.65 42.36
CA ILE A 634 -3.79 14.44 43.58
C ILE A 634 -2.91 15.68 43.35
N PRO A 635 -3.49 16.89 43.34
CA PRO A 635 -2.80 18.13 42.98
C PRO A 635 -1.95 18.73 44.12
N SER A 636 -1.92 18.13 45.32
CA SER A 636 -1.15 18.62 46.48
C SER A 636 -0.39 17.51 47.20
N GLU A 637 0.88 17.75 47.52
CA GLU A 637 1.75 16.81 48.25
C GLU A 637 1.22 16.45 49.66
N GLY A 638 0.42 17.34 50.28
CA GLY A 638 -0.08 17.16 51.65
C GLY A 638 -0.98 15.94 51.84
N ASP A 639 -1.65 15.48 50.78
CA ASP A 639 -2.68 14.43 50.83
C ASP A 639 -2.24 13.10 50.20
N VAL A 640 -1.01 13.04 49.65
CA VAL A 640 -0.50 11.88 48.88
C VAL A 640 -0.43 10.60 49.73
N ALA A 641 0.04 10.70 50.98
CA ALA A 641 0.14 9.55 51.88
C ALA A 641 -1.25 9.01 52.30
N ALA A 642 -2.19 9.91 52.57
CA ALA A 642 -3.56 9.54 52.95
C ALA A 642 -4.29 8.85 51.78
N TRP A 643 -4.14 9.37 50.56
CA TRP A 643 -4.69 8.74 49.36
C TRP A 643 -4.06 7.40 49.04
N ARG A 644 -2.75 7.24 49.24
CA ARG A 644 -2.07 5.95 49.03
C ARG A 644 -2.68 4.86 49.92
N ASP A 645 -2.86 5.16 51.21
CA ASP A 645 -3.43 4.22 52.17
C ASP A 645 -4.93 3.99 51.91
N HIS A 646 -5.66 5.02 51.48
CA HIS A 646 -7.07 4.91 51.09
C HIS A 646 -7.26 4.00 49.86
N LEU A 647 -6.44 4.13 48.82
CA LEU A 647 -6.50 3.29 47.63
C LEU A 647 -6.10 1.84 47.91
N LEU A 648 -5.10 1.63 48.77
CA LEU A 648 -4.66 0.28 49.15
C LEU A 648 -5.70 -0.45 50.03
N THR A 649 -6.37 0.25 50.94
CA THR A 649 -7.43 -0.34 51.78
C THR A 649 -8.70 -0.66 50.97
N SER A 650 -9.04 0.20 50.02
CA SER A 650 -10.22 0.03 49.15
C SER A 650 -10.03 -0.98 48.02
N LYS A 651 -8.79 -1.38 47.72
CA LYS A 651 -8.45 -2.39 46.71
C LYS A 651 -9.19 -3.71 46.87
N ASN A 652 -9.41 -4.17 48.12
CA ASN A 652 -10.10 -5.44 48.37
C ASN A 652 -11.61 -5.34 48.14
N VAL A 653 -12.19 -4.14 48.31
CA VAL A 653 -13.61 -3.88 48.05
C VAL A 653 -13.87 -3.81 46.54
N LEU A 654 -12.96 -3.16 45.80
CA LEU A 654 -13.05 -2.98 44.34
C LEU A 654 -12.73 -4.23 43.50
N ARG A 655 -12.18 -5.28 44.11
CA ARG A 655 -11.96 -6.59 43.44
C ARG A 655 -13.15 -7.54 43.56
N ALA A 656 -14.07 -7.28 44.48
CA ALA A 656 -15.20 -8.16 44.78
C ALA A 656 -16.49 -7.77 44.06
N GLY A 657 -16.56 -6.56 43.49
CA GLY A 657 -17.63 -6.08 42.61
C GLY A 657 -17.09 -5.90 41.20
#